data_AF-A0A290QE32-F1
#
_entry.id   AF-A0A290QE32-F1
#
_cell.length_a   1.000
_cell.length_b   1.000
_cell.length_c   1.000
_cell.angle_alpha   90.00
_cell.angle_beta   90.00
_cell.angle_gamma   90.00
#
_symmetry.space_group_name_H-M   'P 1'
#
loop_
_entity.id
_entity.type
_entity.pdbx_description
1 polymer ?
#
loop_
_entity_poly.entity_id
_entity_poly.type
_entity_poly.pdbx_seq_one_letter_code
_entity_poly.pdbx_strand_id
1 'polypeptide(L)'
;MLSLRRLLPTHDRQDRTFEGRTRDWRLAATFWMLMTAALLSSTELRAEDDEEKSTLSPAQQELSRKFAGIASWEGRFTYESYGVESGGDWNKYTYTQEGATSGTFRLEADREGSFPERGVIVWKGDGKAAGSLRYRDSTWNPRGFGSEEGMDVSGTWPMRGIELTLWIDKSHAFLHSGIIEEKDYVQTRITGRAVGEVNLSSSKYETRYTTIDRATTFHPITWGTLSDEPGIWGPFRGGPGVVVYNYEQKGGYAWGRAASRSKTQVIMYPVYDDLEVEIEASGYDTWRPEGSIAQTDKSGNGLAFRARLVRKSGSGKSIPDVKKFRFELVGTSREPGVCLNWPVGARDSEYDLKLTAAPGFRTAQPFTGVGAKISDQGQKGELKNPPRDDKGSPYADIAVESYDFGGRSELLVVCELEDGRELIGKLKGAADPAVRLPKRAAGDWVAQSWRDAHGVKALSAGDDEEKVAGQPLNGDGFTLYEEYRGWAIGGKHYEGDPKRKDFFVRNYIGRPAEAGIALFSSVTQIRVQHRQTDQEFNLSRVMNLNHRDAPHRVDQHCVVMFNAEGTGSSGGRTHAIKGVGAGQRWRPKDVQNITVEMPGVTDGIFSAGRSVGRYNLSDADARQAYARGIAHELLHAVGVEHHGEGEDVNEFYFQAASDPNNPTHHVRFCTRSPFISDFDLRLPSSGKPYSLDRGRTITLLWEDTGRDIAEEMAPAFERALAAERAHRAAHPPSADAGERASRFSHYGKSAEYWRESAVYDDVARGMTEAGFEAFREKGKFPGFSRSVTIGKLGQADSGHESCLMRYYFANAYPVAGKTDTYYVVRGGQNHVGNLLCQSPVGTGANDAGHQPQPRFGDASGGNGNCLSQVCPNDAIPPH
;
A
#
# COMPACT_ATOMS: atom_id res chain seq x y z
N MET A 1 41.81 39.99 -38.85
CA MET A 1 41.17 40.43 -40.10
C MET A 1 39.89 39.64 -40.29
N LEU A 2 38.75 40.35 -40.46
CA LEU A 2 37.46 39.99 -41.10
C LEU A 2 36.72 38.72 -40.59
N SER A 3 35.66 38.84 -39.76
CA SER A 3 34.21 39.11 -40.04
C SER A 3 33.49 37.92 -40.70
N LEU A 4 32.43 37.34 -40.10
CA LEU A 4 31.02 37.77 -40.06
C LEU A 4 30.29 36.99 -38.93
N ARG A 5 29.69 37.60 -37.89
CA ARG A 5 28.37 38.25 -37.73
C ARG A 5 27.09 37.41 -38.02
N ARG A 6 26.39 37.14 -36.91
CA ARG A 6 24.92 37.20 -36.62
C ARG A 6 23.98 36.11 -37.17
N LEU A 7 23.31 35.41 -36.25
CA LEU A 7 21.95 35.72 -35.79
C LEU A 7 21.59 34.90 -34.52
N LEU A 8 21.27 35.61 -33.43
CA LEU A 8 20.50 35.12 -32.27
C LEU A 8 19.02 35.47 -32.50
N PRO A 9 18.11 34.81 -31.78
CA PRO A 9 17.18 35.58 -30.96
C PRO A 9 17.35 35.22 -29.48
N THR A 10 17.42 36.30 -28.70
CA THR A 10 17.42 36.40 -27.25
C THR A 10 16.10 35.93 -26.65
N HIS A 11 16.16 35.13 -25.58
CA HIS A 11 15.30 35.34 -24.42
C HIS A 11 16.12 35.08 -23.15
N ASP A 12 16.36 36.17 -22.43
CA ASP A 12 17.00 36.22 -21.13
C ASP A 12 15.89 36.33 -20.07
N ARG A 13 15.84 35.40 -19.13
CA ARG A 13 15.38 35.63 -17.75
C ARG A 13 15.66 34.42 -16.85
N GLN A 14 16.67 34.60 -15.99
CA GLN A 14 16.81 34.05 -14.64
C GLN A 14 16.71 32.52 -14.46
N ASP A 15 17.84 31.84 -14.55
CA ASP A 15 18.10 30.59 -13.80
C ASP A 15 19.43 30.76 -13.02
N ARG A 16 19.33 31.18 -11.77
CA ARG A 16 20.45 31.19 -10.80
C ARG A 16 20.07 30.37 -9.57
N THR A 17 19.93 29.05 -9.73
CA THR A 17 19.95 28.09 -8.61
C THR A 17 20.33 26.71 -9.13
N PHE A 18 21.63 26.45 -9.38
CA PHE A 18 22.20 25.08 -9.29
C PHE A 18 23.73 24.98 -9.49
N GLU A 19 24.45 26.09 -9.78
CA GLU A 19 25.89 26.01 -10.08
C GLU A 19 26.82 25.86 -8.87
N GLY A 20 26.29 25.93 -7.63
CA GLY A 20 27.11 25.92 -6.41
C GLY A 20 27.62 24.55 -5.93
N ARG A 21 27.09 23.43 -6.43
CA ARG A 21 27.42 22.06 -5.95
C ARG A 21 28.26 21.21 -6.92
N THR A 22 28.69 21.76 -8.06
CA THR A 22 29.47 21.05 -9.09
C THR A 22 30.99 21.05 -8.83
N ARG A 23 31.44 21.77 -7.79
CA ARG A 23 32.87 21.95 -7.51
C ARG A 23 33.52 20.76 -6.79
N ASP A 24 32.75 20.00 -6.00
CA ASP A 24 33.26 18.86 -5.23
C ASP A 24 33.45 17.59 -6.08
N TRP A 25 32.67 17.42 -7.15
CA TRP A 25 32.80 16.30 -8.09
C TRP A 25 34.03 16.38 -8.99
N ARG A 26 34.49 17.59 -9.34
CA ARG A 26 35.68 17.79 -10.18
C ARG A 26 36.99 17.50 -9.45
N LEU A 27 37.04 17.72 -8.12
CA LEU A 27 38.20 17.39 -7.30
C LEU A 27 38.39 15.88 -7.13
N ALA A 28 37.29 15.13 -6.94
CA ALA A 28 37.33 13.67 -6.90
C ALA A 28 37.75 13.05 -8.25
N ALA A 29 37.25 13.57 -9.37
CA ALA A 29 37.63 13.11 -10.72
C ALA A 29 39.10 13.41 -11.07
N THR A 30 39.65 14.54 -10.61
CA THR A 30 41.05 14.92 -10.87
C THR A 30 42.02 14.10 -10.00
N PHE A 31 41.64 13.77 -8.75
CA PHE A 31 42.40 12.87 -7.89
C PHE A 31 42.36 11.41 -8.41
N TRP A 32 41.26 11.01 -9.05
CA TRP A 32 41.09 9.72 -9.74
C TRP A 32 41.99 9.58 -10.97
N MET A 33 42.05 10.59 -11.85
CA MET A 33 42.89 10.55 -13.08
C MET A 33 44.40 10.49 -12.79
N LEU A 34 44.87 11.12 -11.71
CA LEU A 34 46.29 11.12 -11.33
C LEU A 34 46.77 9.75 -10.79
N MET A 35 45.87 8.96 -10.19
CA MET A 35 46.15 7.58 -9.79
C MET A 35 46.16 6.61 -10.99
N THR A 36 45.32 6.84 -12.00
CA THR A 36 45.29 6.05 -13.24
C THR A 36 46.59 6.14 -14.02
N ALA A 37 47.18 7.33 -14.10
CA ALA A 37 48.47 7.55 -14.77
C ALA A 37 49.66 6.89 -14.03
N ALA A 38 49.64 6.86 -12.70
CA ALA A 38 50.71 6.27 -11.89
C ALA A 38 50.69 4.71 -11.87
N LEU A 39 49.53 4.10 -12.13
CA LEU A 39 49.37 2.63 -12.19
C LEU A 39 49.51 2.07 -13.61
N LEU A 40 49.09 2.79 -14.66
CA LEU A 40 49.38 2.40 -16.04
C LEU A 40 50.89 2.40 -16.34
N SER A 41 51.66 3.29 -15.72
CA SER A 41 53.13 3.24 -15.78
C SER A 41 53.72 1.99 -15.10
N SER A 42 53.00 1.34 -14.17
CA SER A 42 53.48 0.14 -13.48
C SER A 42 53.25 -1.17 -14.26
N THR A 43 52.28 -1.18 -15.19
CA THR A 43 52.00 -2.31 -16.10
C THR A 43 52.96 -2.37 -17.29
N GLU A 44 53.42 -1.23 -17.81
CA GLU A 44 54.47 -1.21 -18.84
C GLU A 44 55.87 -1.51 -18.26
N LEU A 45 56.13 -1.13 -17.00
CA LEU A 45 57.43 -1.35 -16.34
C LEU A 45 57.74 -2.80 -15.91
N ARG A 46 56.82 -3.76 -16.08
CA ARG A 46 57.06 -5.18 -15.73
C ARG A 46 57.25 -6.12 -16.92
N ALA A 47 56.97 -5.66 -18.14
CA ALA A 47 57.07 -6.49 -19.33
C ALA A 47 58.46 -6.46 -20.00
N GLU A 48 59.28 -5.44 -19.74
CA GLU A 48 60.54 -5.22 -20.49
C GLU A 48 61.83 -5.68 -19.78
N ASP A 49 61.84 -5.97 -18.46
CA ASP A 49 63.11 -6.20 -17.73
C ASP A 49 63.36 -7.61 -17.17
N ASP A 50 62.47 -8.59 -17.35
CA ASP A 50 62.70 -9.99 -16.91
C ASP A 50 62.79 -10.96 -18.11
N GLU A 51 63.85 -10.83 -18.91
CA GLU A 51 64.30 -11.83 -19.91
C GLU A 51 64.81 -13.15 -19.27
N GLU A 52 64.83 -13.25 -17.94
CA GLU A 52 65.28 -14.44 -17.23
C GLU A 52 64.18 -15.53 -17.23
N LYS A 53 64.22 -16.35 -18.30
CA LYS A 53 63.46 -17.59 -18.55
C LYS A 53 63.09 -18.37 -17.28
N SER A 54 61.98 -17.98 -16.68
CA SER A 54 61.27 -18.74 -15.66
C SER A 54 60.42 -19.80 -16.35
N THR A 55 60.98 -20.96 -16.65
CA THR A 55 60.20 -22.09 -17.19
C THR A 55 59.17 -22.54 -16.16
N LEU A 56 57.89 -22.57 -16.55
CA LEU A 56 56.80 -23.16 -15.75
C LEU A 56 57.18 -24.57 -15.27
N SER A 57 56.86 -24.91 -14.02
CA SER A 57 56.99 -26.28 -13.51
C SER A 57 56.08 -27.25 -14.28
N PRO A 58 56.34 -28.58 -14.27
CA PRO A 58 55.48 -29.55 -14.95
C PRO A 58 53.99 -29.45 -14.61
N ALA A 59 53.67 -29.19 -13.33
CA ALA A 59 52.30 -28.99 -12.87
C ALA A 59 51.67 -27.70 -13.43
N GLN A 60 52.44 -26.62 -13.56
CA GLN A 60 51.99 -25.36 -14.15
C GLN A 60 51.85 -25.45 -15.67
N GLN A 61 52.72 -26.20 -16.34
CA GLN A 61 52.56 -26.51 -17.77
C GLN A 61 51.30 -27.33 -18.01
N GLU A 62 51.01 -28.29 -17.14
CA GLU A 62 49.77 -29.06 -17.19
C GLU A 62 48.55 -28.16 -16.95
N LEU A 63 48.61 -27.26 -15.97
CA LEU A 63 47.56 -26.29 -15.70
C LEU A 63 47.34 -25.36 -16.90
N SER A 64 48.40 -24.77 -17.44
CA SER A 64 48.35 -23.90 -18.62
C SER A 64 47.74 -24.63 -19.83
N ARG A 65 48.15 -25.89 -20.08
CA ARG A 65 47.55 -26.72 -21.13
C ARG A 65 46.06 -26.96 -20.93
N LYS A 66 45.62 -27.19 -19.68
CA LYS A 66 44.20 -27.38 -19.36
C LYS A 66 43.39 -26.12 -19.69
N PHE A 67 43.88 -24.94 -19.32
CA PHE A 67 43.22 -23.66 -19.64
C PHE A 67 43.24 -23.32 -21.13
N ALA A 68 44.33 -23.63 -21.84
CA ALA A 68 44.43 -23.42 -23.29
C ALA A 68 43.44 -24.27 -24.11
N GLY A 69 42.87 -25.32 -23.52
CA GLY A 69 41.86 -26.17 -24.16
C GLY A 69 40.42 -25.63 -24.11
N ILE A 70 40.18 -24.45 -23.53
CA ILE A 70 38.86 -23.83 -23.45
C ILE A 70 38.57 -23.08 -24.75
N ALA A 71 37.49 -23.45 -25.45
CA ALA A 71 37.11 -22.77 -26.69
C ALA A 71 36.63 -21.34 -26.43
N SER A 72 35.77 -21.18 -25.42
CA SER A 72 35.29 -19.88 -24.96
C SER A 72 34.88 -19.95 -23.49
N TRP A 73 34.91 -18.81 -22.81
CA TRP A 73 34.23 -18.60 -21.54
C TRP A 73 32.88 -17.95 -21.79
N GLU A 74 31.86 -18.45 -21.11
CA GLU A 74 30.60 -17.72 -20.98
C GLU A 74 30.46 -17.30 -19.53
N GLY A 75 29.89 -16.12 -19.31
CA GLY A 75 29.68 -15.61 -17.97
C GLY A 75 28.44 -14.76 -17.86
N ARG A 76 28.00 -14.62 -16.61
CA ARG A 76 26.83 -13.84 -16.22
C ARG A 76 27.11 -13.14 -14.92
N PHE A 77 26.49 -11.99 -14.73
CA PHE A 77 26.58 -11.26 -13.48
C PHE A 77 25.24 -10.67 -13.08
N THR A 78 25.08 -10.45 -11.78
CA THR A 78 24.03 -9.63 -11.19
C THR A 78 24.67 -8.64 -10.22
N TYR A 79 24.11 -7.45 -10.18
CA TYR A 79 24.48 -6.38 -9.27
C TYR A 79 23.19 -5.76 -8.74
N GLU A 80 23.00 -5.80 -7.42
CA GLU A 80 21.92 -5.12 -6.73
C GLU A 80 22.54 -4.06 -5.81
N SER A 81 21.95 -2.87 -5.76
CA SER A 81 22.37 -1.79 -4.87
C SER A 81 21.16 -1.11 -4.26
N TYR A 82 21.20 -0.89 -2.96
CA TYR A 82 20.21 -0.14 -2.20
C TYR A 82 20.91 0.91 -1.35
N GLY A 83 20.41 2.14 -1.36
CA GLY A 83 20.93 3.24 -0.55
C GLY A 83 19.81 4.11 -0.01
N VAL A 84 19.85 4.40 1.29
CA VAL A 84 19.03 5.43 1.92
C VAL A 84 19.90 6.40 2.66
N GLU A 85 19.68 7.69 2.42
CA GLU A 85 20.28 8.76 3.19
C GLU A 85 19.18 9.68 3.72
N SER A 86 19.22 9.99 5.01
CA SER A 86 18.28 10.89 5.67
C SER A 86 19.01 11.90 6.55
N GLY A 87 18.55 13.15 6.57
CA GLY A 87 19.17 14.21 7.36
C GLY A 87 18.37 15.51 7.44
N GLY A 88 18.84 16.40 8.33
CA GLY A 88 18.43 17.81 8.43
C GLY A 88 17.71 18.22 9.73
N ASP A 89 18.17 19.32 10.34
CA ASP A 89 17.58 19.93 11.54
C ASP A 89 16.39 20.88 11.24
N TRP A 90 16.28 21.40 10.00
CA TRP A 90 15.26 22.39 9.60
C TRP A 90 14.42 21.99 8.38
N ASN A 91 14.96 21.19 7.47
CA ASN A 91 14.24 20.50 6.39
C ASN A 91 14.61 19.01 6.49
N LYS A 92 13.63 18.13 6.66
CA LYS A 92 13.85 16.69 6.59
C LYS A 92 13.96 16.31 5.12
N TYR A 93 15.06 15.69 4.73
CA TYR A 93 15.17 15.08 3.42
C TYR A 93 15.36 13.57 3.56
N THR A 94 14.83 12.81 2.61
CA THR A 94 15.09 11.37 2.45
C THR A 94 15.40 11.08 0.99
N TYR A 95 16.59 10.54 0.76
CA TYR A 95 17.05 10.05 -0.53
C TYR A 95 16.97 8.53 -0.53
N THR A 96 16.34 7.94 -1.54
CA THR A 96 16.35 6.49 -1.75
C THR A 96 16.79 6.16 -3.16
N GLN A 97 17.68 5.17 -3.28
CA GLN A 97 18.21 4.67 -4.54
C GLN A 97 18.16 3.15 -4.54
N GLU A 98 17.54 2.57 -5.57
CA GLU A 98 17.46 1.15 -5.80
C GLU A 98 17.94 0.85 -7.21
N GLY A 99 18.96 0.03 -7.36
CA GLY A 99 19.54 -0.35 -8.64
C GLY A 99 19.63 -1.86 -8.75
N ALA A 100 19.23 -2.42 -9.88
CA ALA A 100 19.44 -3.82 -10.20
C ALA A 100 19.95 -3.90 -11.64
N THR A 101 21.10 -4.54 -11.85
CA THR A 101 21.65 -4.82 -13.18
C THR A 101 22.00 -6.27 -13.26
N SER A 102 21.81 -6.86 -14.43
CA SER A 102 22.29 -8.18 -14.76
C SER A 102 22.86 -8.18 -16.17
N GLY A 103 23.71 -9.13 -16.47
CA GLY A 103 24.26 -9.22 -17.82
C GLY A 103 24.86 -10.58 -18.11
N THR A 104 25.19 -10.76 -19.38
CA THR A 104 25.88 -11.93 -19.91
C THR A 104 27.03 -11.48 -20.79
N PHE A 105 28.08 -12.28 -20.84
CA PHE A 105 29.24 -12.03 -21.69
C PHE A 105 29.80 -13.34 -22.23
N ARG A 106 30.48 -13.26 -23.36
CA ARG A 106 31.17 -14.38 -23.98
C ARG A 106 32.56 -13.93 -24.38
N LEU A 107 33.57 -14.70 -23.98
CA LEU A 107 34.97 -14.43 -24.25
C LEU A 107 35.55 -15.60 -25.03
N GLU A 108 36.14 -15.32 -26.18
CA GLU A 108 36.75 -16.32 -27.05
C GLU A 108 38.27 -16.27 -26.89
N ALA A 109 38.94 -17.41 -27.08
CA ALA A 109 40.39 -17.47 -26.91
C ALA A 109 41.09 -16.53 -27.90
N ASP A 110 41.86 -15.58 -27.38
CA ASP A 110 42.70 -14.70 -28.18
C ASP A 110 44.02 -15.42 -28.46
N ARG A 111 44.10 -16.04 -29.64
CA ARG A 111 45.27 -16.82 -30.04
C ARG A 111 46.51 -15.97 -30.31
N GLU A 112 46.34 -14.67 -30.58
CA GLU A 112 47.45 -13.77 -30.85
C GLU A 112 48.00 -13.17 -29.56
N GLY A 113 47.13 -12.94 -28.56
CA GLY A 113 47.52 -12.46 -27.22
C GLY A 113 47.91 -13.56 -26.22
N SER A 114 47.60 -14.83 -26.51
CA SER A 114 47.91 -15.95 -25.60
C SER A 114 49.29 -16.57 -25.86
N PHE A 115 50.07 -16.75 -24.79
CA PHE A 115 51.35 -17.46 -24.77
C PHE A 115 51.32 -18.56 -23.70
N PRO A 116 50.61 -19.69 -23.92
CA PRO A 116 50.41 -20.72 -22.90
C PRO A 116 51.72 -21.32 -22.35
N GLU A 117 52.75 -21.43 -23.19
CA GLU A 117 54.09 -21.86 -22.78
C GLU A 117 54.78 -20.91 -21.80
N ARG A 118 54.34 -19.65 -21.76
CA ARG A 118 54.77 -18.62 -20.80
C ARG A 118 53.77 -18.43 -19.65
N GLY A 119 52.68 -19.21 -19.65
CA GLY A 119 51.65 -19.12 -18.62
C GLY A 119 50.68 -17.96 -18.81
N VAL A 120 50.63 -17.34 -20.00
CA VAL A 120 49.72 -16.23 -20.30
C VAL A 120 48.63 -16.71 -21.24
N ILE A 121 47.37 -16.57 -20.85
CA ILE A 121 46.24 -16.96 -21.70
C ILE A 121 45.21 -15.83 -21.67
N VAL A 122 44.83 -15.34 -22.85
CA VAL A 122 43.95 -14.19 -23.02
C VAL A 122 42.67 -14.66 -23.70
N TRP A 123 41.53 -14.18 -23.21
CA TRP A 123 40.24 -14.29 -23.85
C TRP A 123 39.63 -12.90 -24.01
N LYS A 124 39.01 -12.65 -25.16
CA LYS A 124 38.37 -11.36 -25.48
C LYS A 124 36.96 -11.58 -25.99
N GLY A 125 36.08 -10.63 -25.73
CA GLY A 125 34.77 -10.63 -26.35
C GLY A 125 33.85 -9.55 -25.81
N ASP A 126 32.56 -9.76 -26.02
CA ASP A 126 31.52 -8.78 -25.78
C ASP A 126 30.43 -9.37 -24.88
N GLY A 127 29.57 -8.50 -24.39
CA GLY A 127 28.44 -8.85 -23.57
C GLY A 127 27.24 -7.94 -23.78
N LYS A 128 26.21 -8.21 -23.00
CA LYS A 128 25.01 -7.38 -22.90
C LYS A 128 24.61 -7.30 -21.45
N ALA A 129 24.25 -6.11 -21.02
CA ALA A 129 23.69 -5.86 -19.71
C ALA A 129 22.29 -5.26 -19.85
N ALA A 130 21.48 -5.54 -18.85
CA ALA A 130 20.14 -5.02 -18.68
C ALA A 130 19.98 -4.63 -17.22
N GLY A 131 19.33 -3.51 -16.95
CA GLY A 131 19.12 -3.10 -15.58
C GLY A 131 18.08 -2.01 -15.44
N SER A 132 17.77 -1.74 -14.19
CA SER A 132 16.87 -0.70 -13.76
C SER A 132 17.46 0.06 -12.58
N LEU A 133 17.17 1.36 -12.54
CA LEU A 133 17.50 2.27 -11.46
C LEU A 133 16.25 3.04 -11.09
N ARG A 134 15.81 2.90 -9.85
CA ARG A 134 14.79 3.72 -9.24
C ARG A 134 15.46 4.69 -8.27
N TYR A 135 15.14 5.95 -8.42
CA TYR A 135 15.61 7.05 -7.60
C TYR A 135 14.41 7.84 -7.10
N ARG A 136 14.39 8.16 -5.80
CA ARG A 136 13.43 9.08 -5.19
C ARG A 136 14.16 10.03 -4.27
N ASP A 137 13.90 11.31 -4.44
CA ASP A 137 14.30 12.38 -3.53
C ASP A 137 13.04 13.00 -2.93
N SER A 138 12.97 13.08 -1.61
CA SER A 138 11.88 13.73 -0.91
C SER A 138 12.43 14.77 0.05
N THR A 139 11.91 15.99 -0.04
CA THR A 139 12.23 17.06 0.91
C THR A 139 10.97 17.58 1.57
N TRP A 140 11.02 17.77 2.89
CA TRP A 140 9.90 18.20 3.72
C TRP A 140 10.34 19.26 4.72
N ASN A 141 9.57 20.33 4.86
CA ASN A 141 9.76 21.29 5.94
C ASN A 141 8.67 21.17 7.03
N PRO A 142 8.92 21.65 8.27
CA PRO A 142 7.96 21.60 9.37
C PRO A 142 6.67 22.41 9.14
N ARG A 143 6.61 23.23 8.10
CA ARG A 143 5.46 24.07 7.75
C ARG A 143 4.55 23.40 6.71
N GLY A 144 4.77 22.13 6.39
CA GLY A 144 3.93 21.35 5.48
C GLY A 144 4.26 21.54 3.99
N PHE A 145 5.38 22.16 3.65
CA PHE A 145 5.84 22.22 2.25
C PHE A 145 6.80 21.05 1.99
N GLY A 146 6.51 20.29 0.94
CA GLY A 146 7.40 19.23 0.49
C GLY A 146 7.41 19.07 -1.03
N SER A 147 8.49 18.49 -1.54
CA SER A 147 8.63 18.04 -2.92
C SER A 147 9.06 16.58 -2.93
N GLU A 148 8.56 15.82 -3.91
CA GLU A 148 9.01 14.47 -4.18
C GLU A 148 9.40 14.37 -5.66
N GLU A 149 10.67 14.15 -5.92
CA GLU A 149 11.19 13.93 -7.27
C GLU A 149 11.50 12.44 -7.45
N GLY A 150 10.98 11.84 -8.52
CA GLY A 150 11.22 10.44 -8.84
C GLY A 150 11.80 10.24 -10.22
N MET A 151 12.72 9.29 -10.35
CA MET A 151 13.22 8.83 -11.64
C MET A 151 13.24 7.30 -11.63
N ASP A 152 12.59 6.71 -12.63
CA ASP A 152 12.64 5.28 -12.90
C ASP A 152 13.29 5.10 -14.28
N VAL A 153 14.42 4.41 -14.33
CA VAL A 153 15.15 4.11 -15.57
C VAL A 153 15.24 2.60 -15.71
N SER A 154 15.02 2.10 -16.92
CA SER A 154 15.39 0.73 -17.26
C SER A 154 15.88 0.68 -18.70
N GLY A 155 16.74 -0.28 -19.01
CA GLY A 155 17.30 -0.38 -20.36
C GLY A 155 18.19 -1.61 -20.55
N THR A 156 18.66 -1.75 -21.78
CA THR A 156 19.69 -2.73 -22.16
C THR A 156 20.82 -2.00 -22.87
N TRP A 157 22.06 -2.44 -22.65
CA TRP A 157 23.24 -1.83 -23.25
C TRP A 157 24.27 -2.90 -23.63
N PRO A 158 24.97 -2.75 -24.77
CA PRO A 158 26.08 -3.61 -25.12
C PRO A 158 27.26 -3.36 -24.18
N MET A 159 28.00 -4.41 -23.87
CA MET A 159 29.33 -4.35 -23.25
C MET A 159 30.33 -4.75 -24.31
N ARG A 160 31.33 -3.92 -24.59
CA ARG A 160 32.35 -4.18 -25.62
C ARG A 160 33.73 -4.28 -25.02
N GLY A 161 34.58 -5.10 -25.66
CA GLY A 161 36.01 -5.16 -25.33
C GLY A 161 36.29 -5.73 -23.94
N ILE A 162 35.50 -6.70 -23.50
CA ILE A 162 35.78 -7.41 -22.26
C ILE A 162 37.00 -8.30 -22.51
N GLU A 163 38.04 -8.13 -21.70
CA GLU A 163 39.24 -8.95 -21.72
C GLU A 163 39.37 -9.71 -20.40
N LEU A 164 39.75 -10.97 -20.50
CA LEU A 164 40.11 -11.83 -19.39
C LEU A 164 41.48 -12.42 -19.65
N THR A 165 42.42 -12.17 -18.74
CA THR A 165 43.80 -12.65 -18.87
C THR A 165 44.18 -13.48 -17.66
N LEU A 166 44.57 -14.74 -17.90
CA LEU A 166 45.15 -15.63 -16.90
C LEU A 166 46.67 -15.53 -16.99
N TRP A 167 47.30 -15.23 -15.85
CA TRP A 167 48.75 -15.29 -15.67
C TRP A 167 49.10 -16.44 -14.73
N ILE A 168 50.01 -17.31 -15.15
CA ILE A 168 50.56 -18.42 -14.36
C ILE A 168 52.07 -18.16 -14.21
N ASP A 169 52.52 -17.86 -13.00
CA ASP A 169 53.94 -17.65 -12.68
C ASP A 169 54.46 -18.69 -11.66
N LYS A 170 55.71 -18.53 -11.19
CA LYS A 170 56.38 -19.44 -10.24
C LYS A 170 55.63 -19.63 -8.91
N SER A 171 54.82 -18.67 -8.47
CA SER A 171 54.18 -18.67 -7.15
C SER A 171 52.66 -18.50 -7.18
N HIS A 172 52.07 -18.00 -8.28
CA HIS A 172 50.66 -17.64 -8.36
C HIS A 172 50.03 -17.97 -9.73
N ALA A 173 48.71 -18.15 -9.71
CA ALA A 173 47.88 -18.06 -10.90
C ALA A 173 46.79 -17.04 -10.61
N PHE A 174 46.73 -15.93 -11.37
CA PHE A 174 45.78 -14.85 -11.14
C PHE A 174 45.03 -14.48 -12.42
N LEU A 175 43.77 -14.09 -12.23
CA LEU A 175 42.84 -13.74 -13.28
C LEU A 175 42.64 -12.22 -13.28
N HIS A 176 42.90 -11.57 -14.40
CA HIS A 176 42.70 -10.14 -14.58
C HIS A 176 41.55 -9.89 -15.55
N SER A 177 40.64 -8.97 -15.22
CA SER A 177 39.54 -8.55 -16.11
C SER A 177 39.67 -7.07 -16.45
N GLY A 178 39.58 -6.71 -17.73
CA GLY A 178 39.57 -5.33 -18.22
C GLY A 178 38.39 -5.04 -19.15
N ILE A 179 37.96 -3.77 -19.23
CA ILE A 179 37.04 -3.27 -20.27
C ILE A 179 37.84 -2.32 -21.15
N ILE A 180 38.09 -2.74 -22.39
CA ILE A 180 38.88 -2.03 -23.39
C ILE A 180 37.91 -1.18 -24.23
N GLU A 181 37.58 0.02 -23.74
CA GLU A 181 37.17 1.25 -24.48
C GLU A 181 36.04 2.05 -23.79
N GLU A 182 36.38 3.29 -23.39
CA GLU A 182 35.51 4.29 -22.77
C GLU A 182 34.67 5.14 -23.76
N LYS A 183 34.72 4.88 -25.08
CA LYS A 183 34.35 5.89 -26.08
C LYS A 183 32.90 5.91 -26.57
N ASP A 184 32.10 4.88 -26.30
CA ASP A 184 30.70 4.80 -26.74
C ASP A 184 29.72 4.94 -25.56
N TYR A 185 29.55 6.15 -25.04
CA TYR A 185 28.48 6.44 -24.08
C TYR A 185 27.12 6.29 -24.76
N VAL A 186 26.37 5.25 -24.39
CA VAL A 186 24.97 5.11 -24.81
C VAL A 186 24.17 6.25 -24.19
N GLN A 187 23.77 7.23 -25.01
CA GLN A 187 22.73 8.19 -24.66
C GLN A 187 21.46 7.41 -24.34
N THR A 188 21.21 7.18 -23.06
CA THR A 188 19.98 6.57 -22.60
C THR A 188 18.88 7.60 -22.80
N ARG A 189 17.88 7.30 -23.63
CA ARG A 189 16.71 8.17 -23.78
C ARG A 189 15.91 8.06 -22.49
N ILE A 190 16.02 9.08 -21.65
CA ILE A 190 15.42 9.15 -20.32
C ILE A 190 13.98 9.65 -20.46
N THR A 191 13.02 8.79 -20.16
CA THR A 191 11.65 9.19 -19.84
C THR A 191 11.45 9.06 -18.33
N GLY A 192 11.70 10.15 -17.60
CA GLY A 192 11.43 10.25 -16.17
C GLY A 192 10.12 10.99 -15.91
N ARG A 193 9.42 10.63 -14.82
CA ARG A 193 8.28 11.37 -14.28
C ARG A 193 8.79 12.29 -13.16
N ALA A 194 9.16 13.52 -13.49
CA ALA A 194 9.44 14.53 -12.47
C ALA A 194 8.11 15.09 -11.94
N VAL A 195 7.80 14.88 -10.67
CA VAL A 195 6.66 15.49 -9.99
C VAL A 195 7.16 16.76 -9.29
N GLY A 196 7.23 17.87 -10.04
CA GLY A 196 7.78 19.12 -9.56
C GLY A 196 6.71 20.14 -9.14
N GLU A 197 6.84 20.61 -7.90
CA GLU A 197 6.32 21.85 -7.31
C GLU A 197 4.86 21.87 -6.79
N VAL A 198 4.73 21.98 -5.46
CA VAL A 198 3.50 22.37 -4.75
C VAL A 198 3.60 23.85 -4.39
N ASN A 199 2.77 24.69 -5.01
CA ASN A 199 2.41 26.00 -4.46
C ASN A 199 0.99 25.89 -3.88
N LEU A 200 0.88 25.83 -2.54
CA LEU A 200 -0.36 25.66 -1.76
C LEU A 200 -1.41 26.80 -1.91
N SER A 201 -1.28 27.64 -2.93
CA SER A 201 -2.31 28.62 -3.30
C SER A 201 -3.20 28.19 -4.47
N SER A 202 -2.88 27.11 -5.21
CA SER A 202 -3.50 26.88 -6.52
C SER A 202 -4.07 25.48 -6.82
N SER A 203 -3.99 24.50 -5.90
CA SER A 203 -4.60 23.15 -6.04
C SER A 203 -4.40 22.46 -7.40
N LYS A 204 -3.34 22.80 -8.15
CA LYS A 204 -3.01 22.22 -9.44
C LYS A 204 -1.77 21.37 -9.34
N TYR A 205 -1.93 20.09 -9.67
CA TYR A 205 -0.82 19.18 -9.95
C TYR A 205 -0.35 19.45 -11.39
N GLU A 206 0.89 19.90 -11.57
CA GLU A 206 1.49 19.99 -12.90
C GLU A 206 2.46 18.81 -13.06
N THR A 207 2.07 17.81 -13.87
CA THR A 207 3.01 16.75 -14.28
C THR A 207 3.88 17.32 -15.39
N ARG A 208 5.16 17.58 -15.10
CA ARG A 208 6.13 18.00 -16.14
C ARG A 208 6.95 16.80 -16.59
N TYR A 209 6.82 16.46 -17.87
CA TYR A 209 7.69 15.50 -18.52
C TYR A 209 8.99 16.21 -18.89
N THR A 210 10.03 16.05 -18.08
CA THR A 210 11.37 16.53 -18.42
C THR A 210 12.18 15.37 -18.99
N THR A 211 12.54 15.47 -20.26
CA THR A 211 13.58 14.61 -20.86
C THR A 211 14.93 15.10 -20.34
N ILE A 212 15.58 14.33 -19.48
CA ILE A 212 16.92 14.64 -18.99
C ILE A 212 17.91 13.85 -19.83
N ASP A 213 18.60 14.44 -20.79
CA ASP A 213 19.72 13.77 -21.47
C ASP A 213 20.97 13.81 -20.56
N ARG A 214 21.11 12.85 -19.64
CA ARG A 214 22.32 12.68 -18.83
C ARG A 214 22.97 11.32 -19.08
N ALA A 215 24.26 11.33 -19.37
CA ALA A 215 25.09 10.14 -19.37
C ALA A 215 25.42 9.77 -17.92
N THR A 216 24.78 8.73 -17.39
CA THR A 216 25.15 8.15 -16.10
C THR A 216 26.07 6.96 -16.36
N THR A 217 27.31 7.03 -15.88
CA THR A 217 28.28 5.93 -16.04
C THR A 217 27.93 4.81 -15.08
N PHE A 218 27.35 3.73 -15.59
CA PHE A 218 27.14 2.51 -14.82
C PHE A 218 28.31 1.57 -15.07
N HIS A 219 29.18 1.39 -14.06
CA HIS A 219 30.28 0.43 -14.09
C HIS A 219 29.81 -0.86 -13.39
N PRO A 220 29.28 -1.87 -14.11
CA PRO A 220 28.82 -3.12 -13.48
C PRO A 220 29.96 -3.90 -12.81
N ILE A 221 31.19 -3.60 -13.21
CA ILE A 221 32.43 -4.17 -12.69
C ILE A 221 33.27 -2.96 -12.26
N THR A 222 32.90 -2.29 -11.17
CA THR A 222 33.81 -1.33 -10.53
C THR A 222 35.08 -2.08 -10.16
N TRP A 223 36.24 -1.50 -10.48
CA TRP A 223 37.57 -1.98 -10.12
C TRP A 223 37.63 -2.34 -8.63
N GLY A 224 37.30 -3.58 -8.30
CA GLY A 224 37.74 -4.22 -7.09
C GLY A 224 39.15 -4.66 -7.36
N THR A 225 40.14 -4.06 -6.69
CA THR A 225 41.36 -4.80 -6.44
C THR A 225 40.94 -6.13 -5.83
N LEU A 226 41.26 -7.24 -6.50
CA LEU A 226 41.36 -8.56 -5.91
C LEU A 226 42.40 -8.44 -4.80
N SER A 227 41.99 -7.93 -3.63
CA SER A 227 42.88 -7.65 -2.50
C SER A 227 43.04 -8.90 -1.65
N ASP A 228 44.20 -9.06 -1.03
CA ASP A 228 44.63 -10.24 -0.28
C ASP A 228 43.86 -10.56 1.03
N GLU A 229 42.62 -10.10 1.20
CA GLU A 229 41.76 -10.45 2.35
C GLU A 229 40.73 -11.55 1.99
N PRO A 230 40.33 -12.42 2.95
CA PRO A 230 39.57 -13.66 2.70
C PRO A 230 38.25 -13.44 1.95
N GLY A 231 38.32 -13.50 0.63
CA GLY A 231 37.25 -13.32 -0.37
C GLY A 231 37.82 -13.34 -1.79
N ILE A 232 39.05 -13.80 -1.93
CA ILE A 232 39.91 -13.71 -3.10
C ILE A 232 39.70 -14.95 -3.95
N TRP A 233 39.68 -14.76 -5.27
CA TRP A 233 39.90 -15.82 -6.24
C TRP A 233 41.20 -16.55 -5.88
N GLY A 234 41.08 -17.70 -5.21
CA GLY A 234 42.23 -18.52 -4.86
C GLY A 234 42.95 -19.00 -6.13
N PRO A 235 44.26 -19.31 -6.07
CA PRO A 235 44.96 -19.89 -7.21
C PRO A 235 44.17 -21.09 -7.72
N PHE A 236 43.93 -21.18 -9.02
CA PHE A 236 43.24 -22.28 -9.70
C PHE A 236 43.99 -23.61 -9.48
N ARG A 237 43.92 -24.18 -8.28
CA ARG A 237 44.64 -25.40 -7.90
C ARG A 237 44.04 -26.66 -8.54
N GLY A 238 42.89 -26.53 -9.23
CA GLY A 238 42.14 -27.65 -9.82
C GLY A 238 41.91 -27.62 -11.34
N GLY A 239 42.26 -26.54 -12.07
CA GLY A 239 42.00 -26.42 -13.52
C GLY A 239 40.89 -25.43 -13.89
N PRO A 240 40.50 -25.36 -15.19
CA PRO A 240 39.46 -24.47 -15.70
C PRO A 240 38.07 -24.97 -15.29
N GLY A 241 37.67 -24.62 -14.08
CA GLY A 241 36.37 -24.96 -13.52
C GLY A 241 35.31 -23.88 -13.72
N VAL A 242 34.10 -24.16 -13.26
CA VAL A 242 33.07 -23.14 -13.07
C VAL A 242 33.49 -22.23 -11.91
N VAL A 243 33.50 -20.93 -12.13
CA VAL A 243 33.82 -19.94 -11.09
C VAL A 243 32.58 -19.17 -10.69
N VAL A 244 32.37 -19.08 -9.38
CA VAL A 244 31.30 -18.32 -8.75
C VAL A 244 31.92 -17.32 -7.78
N TYR A 245 31.71 -16.04 -8.03
CA TYR A 245 32.14 -14.94 -7.17
C TYR A 245 30.90 -14.25 -6.60
N ASN A 246 30.82 -14.17 -5.29
CA ASN A 246 29.77 -13.42 -4.59
C ASN A 246 30.44 -12.37 -3.71
N TYR A 247 29.96 -11.14 -3.78
CA TYR A 247 30.45 -10.02 -2.98
C TYR A 247 29.27 -9.25 -2.42
N GLU A 248 29.27 -9.00 -1.11
CA GLU A 248 28.29 -8.13 -0.46
C GLU A 248 29.04 -7.05 0.31
N GLN A 249 28.71 -5.78 0.02
CA GLN A 249 29.25 -4.63 0.72
C GLN A 249 28.13 -3.94 1.51
N LYS A 250 28.42 -3.61 2.77
CA LYS A 250 27.57 -2.76 3.61
C LYS A 250 28.38 -1.50 3.97
N GLY A 251 27.92 -0.33 3.53
CA GLY A 251 28.58 0.95 3.77
C GLY A 251 27.73 1.87 4.63
N GLY A 252 28.34 2.51 5.63
CA GLY A 252 27.79 3.66 6.35
C GLY A 252 28.68 4.88 6.16
N TYR A 253 28.10 6.02 5.75
CA TYR A 253 28.88 7.27 5.63
C TYR A 253 29.05 7.93 7.01
N ALA A 254 30.25 8.43 7.29
CA ALA A 254 30.63 8.97 8.60
C ALA A 254 29.94 10.30 9.00
N TRP A 255 29.11 10.91 8.15
CA TRP A 255 28.57 12.26 8.37
C TRP A 255 27.03 12.37 8.24
N GLY A 256 26.29 11.25 8.27
CA GLY A 256 24.82 11.22 8.28
C GLY A 256 24.24 9.83 8.56
N ARG A 257 22.92 9.70 8.75
CA ARG A 257 22.23 8.39 8.82
C ARG A 257 22.05 7.83 7.41
N ALA A 258 23.17 7.52 6.75
CA ALA A 258 23.20 6.92 5.43
C ALA A 258 23.58 5.45 5.53
N ALA A 259 22.74 4.58 4.98
CA ALA A 259 22.98 3.14 4.88
C ALA A 259 22.96 2.73 3.40
N SER A 260 24.01 2.03 2.97
CA SER A 260 24.10 1.46 1.63
C SER A 260 24.42 -0.02 1.69
N ARG A 261 23.84 -0.80 0.78
CA ARG A 261 24.07 -2.22 0.60
C ARG A 261 24.21 -2.50 -0.89
N SER A 262 25.26 -3.20 -1.29
CA SER A 262 25.37 -3.74 -2.65
C SER A 262 25.69 -5.23 -2.61
N LYS A 263 25.15 -5.97 -3.57
CA LYS A 263 25.37 -7.40 -3.77
C LYS A 263 25.76 -7.64 -5.22
N THR A 264 26.91 -8.27 -5.44
CA THR A 264 27.39 -8.67 -6.76
C THR A 264 27.52 -10.19 -6.80
N GLN A 265 27.03 -10.81 -7.86
CA GLN A 265 27.33 -12.19 -8.21
C GLN A 265 27.90 -12.23 -9.62
N VAL A 266 28.98 -12.97 -9.82
CA VAL A 266 29.54 -13.29 -11.13
C VAL A 266 29.68 -14.81 -11.22
N ILE A 267 29.15 -15.40 -12.29
CA ILE A 267 29.30 -16.82 -12.60
C ILE A 267 29.92 -16.94 -13.97
N MET A 268 31.03 -17.64 -14.10
CA MET A 268 31.77 -17.82 -15.34
C MET A 268 32.16 -19.28 -15.51
N TYR A 269 32.05 -19.82 -16.73
CA TYR A 269 32.26 -21.25 -16.99
C TYR A 269 32.85 -21.51 -18.37
N PRO A 270 33.67 -22.56 -18.52
CA PRO A 270 34.26 -22.92 -19.80
C PRO A 270 33.20 -23.60 -20.69
N VAL A 271 33.29 -23.34 -21.99
CA VAL A 271 32.49 -24.02 -23.02
C VAL A 271 33.41 -24.93 -23.83
N TYR A 272 32.98 -26.18 -23.98
CA TYR A 272 33.64 -27.20 -24.80
C TYR A 272 32.80 -27.52 -26.05
N ASP A 273 33.46 -27.94 -27.14
CA ASP A 273 32.80 -28.16 -28.43
C ASP A 273 32.18 -29.55 -28.59
N ASP A 274 32.52 -30.50 -27.73
CA ASP A 274 32.17 -31.92 -27.87
C ASP A 274 31.03 -32.39 -26.97
N LEU A 275 30.86 -31.76 -25.80
CA LEU A 275 29.98 -32.20 -24.72
C LEU A 275 29.15 -31.04 -24.15
N GLU A 276 27.99 -31.39 -23.60
CA GLU A 276 27.17 -30.48 -22.80
C GLU A 276 26.36 -31.25 -21.75
N VAL A 277 25.86 -30.53 -20.75
CA VAL A 277 24.96 -31.07 -19.73
C VAL A 277 23.57 -30.50 -19.95
N GLU A 278 22.62 -31.37 -20.29
CA GLU A 278 21.21 -31.03 -20.44
C GLU A 278 20.49 -31.21 -19.10
N ILE A 279 19.67 -30.24 -18.72
CA ILE A 279 18.76 -30.29 -17.58
C ILE A 279 17.34 -30.42 -18.09
N GLU A 280 16.64 -31.45 -17.64
CA GLU A 280 15.21 -31.68 -17.89
C GLU A 280 14.43 -31.48 -16.58
N ALA A 281 13.36 -30.68 -16.62
CA ALA A 281 12.49 -30.43 -15.48
C ALA A 281 11.03 -30.31 -15.93
N SER A 282 10.28 -31.40 -15.80
CA SER A 282 8.87 -31.45 -16.17
C SER A 282 8.05 -30.46 -15.33
N GLY A 283 7.33 -29.55 -15.97
CA GLY A 283 6.52 -28.52 -15.30
C GLY A 283 7.27 -27.23 -14.95
N TYR A 284 8.54 -27.08 -15.32
CA TYR A 284 9.35 -25.88 -15.04
C TYR A 284 8.67 -24.56 -15.44
N ASP A 285 8.05 -24.51 -16.63
CA ASP A 285 7.43 -23.30 -17.16
C ASP A 285 6.23 -22.81 -16.35
N THR A 286 5.58 -23.71 -15.62
CA THR A 286 4.36 -23.41 -14.84
C THR A 286 4.59 -23.47 -13.34
N TRP A 287 5.68 -24.09 -12.88
CA TRP A 287 5.97 -24.26 -11.47
C TRP A 287 6.17 -22.92 -10.75
N ARG A 288 5.56 -22.81 -9.57
CA ARG A 288 5.72 -21.70 -8.64
C ARG A 288 6.04 -22.27 -7.25
N PRO A 289 6.87 -21.59 -6.45
CA PRO A 289 7.09 -21.95 -5.05
C PRO A 289 5.77 -21.91 -4.28
N GLU A 290 5.56 -22.88 -3.40
CA GLU A 290 4.45 -22.89 -2.43
C GLU A 290 5.00 -23.20 -1.04
N GLY A 291 4.58 -22.40 -0.06
CA GLY A 291 4.79 -22.71 1.35
C GLY A 291 3.66 -23.57 1.93
N SER A 292 3.76 -23.88 3.21
CA SER A 292 2.73 -24.64 3.93
C SER A 292 2.14 -23.81 5.07
N ILE A 293 0.89 -23.37 4.90
CA ILE A 293 0.17 -22.63 5.97
C ILE A 293 -0.08 -23.52 7.19
N ALA A 294 -0.42 -24.79 6.97
CA ALA A 294 -0.79 -25.72 8.04
C ALA A 294 0.43 -26.23 8.84
N GLN A 295 1.59 -26.37 8.19
CA GLN A 295 2.81 -26.89 8.79
C GLN A 295 4.01 -26.12 8.23
N THR A 296 4.35 -24.99 8.86
CA THR A 296 5.33 -24.03 8.32
C THR A 296 6.76 -24.55 8.28
N ASP A 297 7.06 -25.70 8.92
CA ASP A 297 8.34 -26.40 8.85
C ASP A 297 8.41 -27.41 7.68
N LYS A 298 7.31 -27.60 6.95
CA LYS A 298 7.20 -28.52 5.80
C LYS A 298 7.17 -27.75 4.50
N SER A 299 7.70 -28.40 3.47
CA SER A 299 7.62 -27.88 2.11
C SER A 299 6.17 -27.90 1.61
N GLY A 300 5.77 -26.88 0.86
CA GLY A 300 4.44 -26.84 0.23
C GLY A 300 4.42 -27.61 -1.08
N ASN A 301 5.45 -27.44 -1.91
CA ASN A 301 5.62 -28.20 -3.15
C ASN A 301 7.11 -28.33 -3.54
N GLY A 302 7.39 -28.91 -4.70
CA GLY A 302 8.74 -28.99 -5.24
C GLY A 302 8.80 -29.27 -6.74
N LEU A 303 10.00 -29.18 -7.30
CA LEU A 303 10.29 -29.43 -8.71
C LEU A 303 11.50 -30.37 -8.86
N ALA A 304 11.38 -31.34 -9.75
CA ALA A 304 12.40 -32.35 -10.02
C ALA A 304 13.25 -31.97 -11.23
N PHE A 305 14.54 -32.25 -11.15
CA PHE A 305 15.54 -31.98 -12.18
C PHE A 305 16.32 -33.24 -12.49
N ARG A 306 16.51 -33.51 -13.78
CA ARG A 306 17.45 -34.52 -14.28
C ARG A 306 18.55 -33.82 -15.06
N ALA A 307 19.78 -33.93 -14.58
CA ALA A 307 20.97 -33.50 -15.30
C ALA A 307 21.57 -34.70 -16.05
N ARG A 308 21.87 -34.53 -17.34
CA ARG A 308 22.41 -35.59 -18.21
C ARG A 308 23.59 -35.07 -19.02
N LEU A 309 24.72 -35.79 -18.99
CA LEU A 309 25.84 -35.52 -19.90
C LEU A 309 25.51 -36.09 -21.29
N VAL A 310 25.52 -35.24 -22.30
CA VAL A 310 25.22 -35.59 -23.69
C VAL A 310 26.31 -35.09 -24.64
N ARG A 311 26.31 -35.62 -25.86
CA ARG A 311 27.17 -35.17 -26.95
C ARG A 311 26.51 -34.02 -27.70
N LYS A 312 27.29 -33.02 -28.07
CA LYS A 312 26.87 -32.03 -29.06
C LYS A 312 26.77 -32.68 -30.44
N SER A 313 25.78 -32.25 -31.23
CA SER A 313 25.56 -32.79 -32.58
C SER A 313 26.83 -32.71 -33.44
N GLY A 314 27.25 -33.84 -34.01
CA GLY A 314 28.45 -33.94 -34.86
C GLY A 314 29.76 -34.32 -34.15
N SER A 315 29.78 -34.52 -32.83
CA SER A 315 31.01 -34.93 -32.11
C SER A 315 31.22 -36.46 -32.10
N GLY A 316 32.32 -36.92 -32.72
CA GLY A 316 32.62 -38.34 -32.95
C GLY A 316 33.37 -39.09 -31.83
N LYS A 317 33.35 -38.61 -30.58
CA LYS A 317 34.11 -39.22 -29.46
C LYS A 317 33.22 -40.00 -28.48
N SER A 318 33.82 -40.92 -27.72
CA SER A 318 33.18 -41.61 -26.59
C SER A 318 32.88 -40.63 -25.45
N ILE A 319 31.74 -40.81 -24.75
CA ILE A 319 31.39 -40.00 -23.58
C ILE A 319 32.35 -40.35 -22.43
N PRO A 320 33.13 -39.40 -21.90
CA PRO A 320 34.04 -39.64 -20.77
C PRO A 320 33.31 -40.11 -19.52
N ASP A 321 34.04 -40.69 -18.58
CA ASP A 321 33.50 -40.98 -17.24
C ASP A 321 33.32 -39.69 -16.43
N VAL A 322 32.22 -39.64 -15.68
CA VAL A 322 31.88 -38.53 -14.80
C VAL A 322 32.36 -38.86 -13.40
N LYS A 323 33.18 -37.97 -12.84
CA LYS A 323 33.67 -38.06 -11.46
C LYS A 323 32.56 -37.71 -10.48
N LYS A 324 31.86 -36.59 -10.72
CA LYS A 324 30.67 -36.20 -9.94
C LYS A 324 29.77 -35.17 -10.62
N PHE A 325 28.49 -35.15 -10.24
CA PHE A 325 27.60 -34.00 -10.39
C PHE A 325 27.56 -33.19 -9.10
N ARG A 326 27.55 -31.87 -9.22
CA ARG A 326 27.31 -30.90 -8.15
C ARG A 326 26.07 -30.08 -8.48
N PHE A 327 25.22 -29.88 -7.48
CA PHE A 327 24.03 -29.05 -7.54
C PHE A 327 24.15 -27.98 -6.48
N GLU A 328 23.92 -26.73 -6.84
CA GLU A 328 23.97 -25.60 -5.91
C GLU A 328 22.79 -24.67 -6.15
N LEU A 329 22.10 -24.32 -5.06
CA LEU A 329 21.12 -23.25 -5.07
C LEU A 329 21.85 -21.94 -4.75
N VAL A 330 21.89 -21.03 -5.71
CA VAL A 330 22.59 -19.73 -5.59
C VAL A 330 21.59 -18.59 -5.51
N GLY A 331 21.90 -17.60 -4.67
CA GLY A 331 21.03 -16.43 -4.47
C GLY A 331 19.66 -16.78 -3.89
N THR A 332 19.56 -17.87 -3.12
CA THR A 332 18.31 -18.32 -2.49
C THR A 332 17.79 -17.29 -1.50
N SER A 333 16.52 -16.93 -1.63
CA SER A 333 15.84 -16.01 -0.70
C SER A 333 15.66 -16.62 0.68
N ARG A 334 15.41 -15.73 1.64
CA ARG A 334 15.21 -16.02 3.06
C ARG A 334 14.15 -15.06 3.61
N GLU A 335 13.04 -14.92 2.91
CA GLU A 335 11.95 -14.09 3.43
C GLU A 335 11.41 -14.73 4.71
N PRO A 336 11.16 -13.96 5.79
CA PRO A 336 10.71 -14.56 7.03
C PRO A 336 9.30 -15.16 6.88
N GLY A 337 9.04 -16.29 7.54
CA GLY A 337 7.76 -16.99 7.47
C GLY A 337 7.57 -17.74 6.15
N VAL A 338 6.30 -18.04 5.81
CA VAL A 338 5.93 -18.73 4.56
C VAL A 338 5.18 -17.81 3.59
N CYS A 339 4.62 -16.72 4.11
CA CYS A 339 3.99 -15.62 3.35
C CYS A 339 4.00 -14.33 4.21
N LEU A 340 3.38 -13.27 3.72
CA LEU A 340 3.53 -11.89 4.25
C LEU A 340 3.11 -11.67 5.70
N ASN A 341 2.24 -12.53 6.24
CA ASN A 341 1.71 -12.41 7.60
C ASN A 341 1.72 -13.73 8.39
N TRP A 342 2.37 -14.79 7.88
CA TRP A 342 2.32 -16.11 8.51
C TRP A 342 3.66 -16.83 8.56
N PRO A 343 4.07 -17.37 9.73
CA PRO A 343 3.56 -17.04 11.07
C PRO A 343 3.68 -15.53 11.34
N VAL A 344 2.80 -14.97 12.17
CA VAL A 344 2.81 -13.52 12.43
C VAL A 344 4.13 -13.08 13.06
N GLY A 345 4.78 -12.09 12.43
CA GLY A 345 6.01 -11.48 12.93
C GLY A 345 7.21 -12.40 12.88
N ALA A 346 7.22 -13.34 11.92
CA ALA A 346 8.34 -14.22 11.68
C ALA A 346 9.63 -13.41 11.43
N ARG A 347 10.75 -13.95 11.91
CA ARG A 347 12.10 -13.36 11.73
C ARG A 347 13.15 -14.41 11.43
N ASP A 348 12.71 -15.61 11.08
CA ASP A 348 13.62 -16.69 10.75
C ASP A 348 14.48 -16.31 9.54
N SER A 349 15.60 -17.00 9.40
CA SER A 349 16.52 -16.79 8.29
C SER A 349 16.72 -18.09 7.53
N GLU A 350 15.73 -18.98 7.53
CA GLU A 350 15.83 -20.22 6.79
C GLU A 350 15.81 -19.95 5.29
N TYR A 351 16.37 -20.88 4.51
CA TYR A 351 16.28 -20.80 3.06
C TYR A 351 14.89 -21.19 2.58
N ASP A 352 14.33 -20.36 1.71
CA ASP A 352 12.98 -20.56 1.17
C ASP A 352 12.90 -21.76 0.22
N LEU A 353 14.02 -22.10 -0.43
CA LEU A 353 14.15 -23.26 -1.32
C LEU A 353 15.32 -24.14 -0.87
N LYS A 354 15.10 -25.48 -0.83
CA LYS A 354 16.13 -26.45 -0.39
C LYS A 354 16.17 -27.66 -1.33
N LEU A 355 17.37 -28.16 -1.61
CA LEU A 355 17.59 -29.46 -2.25
C LEU A 355 17.22 -30.58 -1.28
N THR A 356 16.61 -31.63 -1.81
CA THR A 356 16.23 -32.82 -1.03
C THR A 356 16.60 -34.11 -1.75
N ALA A 357 16.93 -35.13 -0.93
CA ALA A 357 17.26 -36.46 -1.42
C ALA A 357 16.06 -37.40 -1.45
N ALA A 358 15.04 -37.11 -0.63
CA ALA A 358 13.80 -37.86 -0.57
C ALA A 358 12.65 -36.85 -0.64
N PRO A 359 12.21 -36.48 -1.85
CA PRO A 359 11.20 -35.45 -2.01
C PRO A 359 9.91 -35.84 -1.28
N GLY A 360 9.43 -34.96 -0.40
CA GLY A 360 8.14 -35.08 0.29
C GLY A 360 6.96 -34.94 -0.66
N PHE A 361 7.19 -34.42 -1.87
CA PHE A 361 6.22 -34.35 -2.96
C PHE A 361 6.36 -35.56 -3.90
N ARG A 362 5.25 -36.27 -4.14
CA ARG A 362 5.18 -37.66 -4.65
C ARG A 362 5.66 -37.94 -6.09
N THR A 363 6.34 -37.00 -6.76
CA THR A 363 6.61 -37.09 -8.21
C THR A 363 8.08 -37.26 -8.60
N ALA A 364 9.02 -37.28 -7.65
CA ALA A 364 10.45 -37.42 -7.94
C ALA A 364 11.03 -38.73 -7.42
N GLN A 365 11.93 -39.32 -8.20
CA GLN A 365 12.81 -40.40 -7.74
C GLN A 365 13.75 -39.84 -6.66
N PRO A 366 14.04 -40.60 -5.60
CA PRO A 366 14.95 -40.12 -4.56
C PRO A 366 16.39 -40.00 -5.11
N PHE A 367 17.08 -38.91 -4.76
CA PHE A 367 18.50 -38.68 -5.09
C PHE A 367 19.34 -39.74 -4.38
N THR A 368 19.62 -40.82 -5.10
CA THR A 368 20.21 -42.04 -4.57
C THR A 368 21.33 -42.49 -5.48
N GLY A 369 22.41 -43.00 -4.87
CA GLY A 369 23.62 -43.39 -5.60
C GLY A 369 24.85 -43.34 -4.70
N VAL A 370 25.96 -43.88 -5.20
CA VAL A 370 27.21 -43.96 -4.43
C VAL A 370 27.73 -42.56 -4.13
N GLY A 371 27.86 -42.21 -2.85
CA GLY A 371 28.38 -40.91 -2.44
C GLY A 371 27.42 -39.72 -2.65
N ALA A 372 26.12 -39.97 -2.83
CA ALA A 372 25.10 -38.94 -2.80
C ALA A 372 25.09 -38.21 -1.45
N LYS A 373 25.19 -36.88 -1.46
CA LYS A 373 25.21 -36.06 -0.25
C LYS A 373 24.49 -34.74 -0.49
N ILE A 374 23.66 -34.35 0.48
CA ILE A 374 23.14 -32.98 0.59
C ILE A 374 23.77 -32.32 1.82
N SER A 375 24.15 -31.06 1.68
CA SER A 375 24.89 -30.28 2.67
C SER A 375 24.48 -28.82 2.64
N ASP A 376 25.08 -28.01 3.51
CA ASP A 376 24.86 -26.55 3.57
C ASP A 376 23.37 -26.19 3.69
N GLN A 377 22.68 -26.85 4.62
CA GLN A 377 21.24 -26.69 4.87
C GLN A 377 20.37 -26.92 3.62
N GLY A 378 20.78 -27.84 2.74
CA GLY A 378 20.04 -28.13 1.51
C GLY A 378 20.42 -27.22 0.35
N GLN A 379 21.45 -26.38 0.45
CA GLN A 379 21.87 -25.56 -0.69
C GLN A 379 22.85 -26.26 -1.62
N LYS A 380 23.49 -27.36 -1.18
CA LYS A 380 24.50 -28.08 -1.97
C LYS A 380 24.23 -29.58 -2.02
N GLY A 381 24.16 -30.13 -3.22
CA GLY A 381 24.04 -31.56 -3.51
C GLY A 381 25.25 -32.06 -4.30
N GLU A 382 25.76 -33.24 -3.97
CA GLU A 382 26.82 -33.91 -4.72
C GLU A 382 26.47 -35.37 -4.97
N LEU A 383 26.75 -35.87 -6.19
CA LEU A 383 26.66 -37.29 -6.53
C LEU A 383 27.94 -37.72 -7.23
N LYS A 384 28.68 -38.65 -6.61
CA LYS A 384 29.89 -39.25 -7.20
C LYS A 384 29.51 -40.47 -8.03
N ASN A 385 30.32 -40.80 -9.03
CA ASN A 385 30.15 -42.00 -9.85
C ASN A 385 28.69 -42.21 -10.30
N PRO A 386 28.10 -41.24 -11.02
CA PRO A 386 26.69 -41.26 -11.35
C PRO A 386 26.31 -42.48 -12.21
N PRO A 387 25.06 -42.96 -12.10
CA PRO A 387 24.55 -44.00 -12.99
C PRO A 387 24.52 -43.53 -14.45
N ARG A 388 24.43 -44.49 -15.37
CA ARG A 388 24.21 -44.25 -16.80
C ARG A 388 22.79 -44.65 -17.18
N ASP A 389 22.17 -43.89 -18.08
CA ASP A 389 20.87 -44.24 -18.64
C ASP A 389 20.98 -45.32 -19.73
N ASP A 390 19.85 -45.76 -20.30
CA ASP A 390 19.80 -46.81 -21.32
C ASP A 390 20.60 -46.47 -22.59
N LYS A 391 20.93 -45.19 -22.81
CA LYS A 391 21.74 -44.71 -23.93
C LYS A 391 23.23 -44.59 -23.56
N GLY A 392 23.59 -45.00 -22.34
CA GLY A 392 24.94 -44.92 -21.81
C GLY A 392 25.33 -43.52 -21.32
N SER A 393 24.41 -42.56 -21.23
CA SER A 393 24.70 -41.20 -20.76
C SER A 393 24.69 -41.14 -19.23
N PRO A 394 25.77 -40.63 -18.58
CA PRO A 394 25.76 -40.36 -17.15
C PRO A 394 24.71 -39.33 -16.76
N TYR A 395 23.98 -39.56 -15.66
CA TYR A 395 22.93 -38.65 -15.20
C TYR A 395 22.80 -38.57 -13.68
N ALA A 396 22.14 -37.51 -13.20
CA ALA A 396 21.82 -37.30 -11.79
C ALA A 396 20.44 -36.64 -11.65
N ASP A 397 19.62 -37.15 -10.71
CA ASP A 397 18.28 -36.64 -10.42
C ASP A 397 18.26 -35.92 -9.08
N ILE A 398 17.74 -34.69 -8.99
CA ILE A 398 17.58 -33.98 -7.72
C ILE A 398 16.23 -33.27 -7.67
N ALA A 399 15.73 -32.98 -6.47
CA ALA A 399 14.54 -32.18 -6.29
C ALA A 399 14.85 -30.91 -5.48
N VAL A 400 14.14 -29.83 -5.81
CA VAL A 400 14.10 -28.59 -5.04
C VAL A 400 12.71 -28.47 -4.42
N GLU A 401 12.65 -28.28 -3.11
CA GLU A 401 11.42 -28.04 -2.37
C GLU A 401 11.30 -26.60 -1.93
N SER A 402 10.07 -26.10 -1.88
CA SER A 402 9.73 -24.75 -1.46
C SER A 402 9.08 -24.73 -0.09
N TYR A 403 9.47 -23.77 0.74
CA TYR A 403 8.94 -23.52 2.08
C TYR A 403 8.24 -22.16 2.20
N ASP A 404 8.26 -21.34 1.14
CA ASP A 404 7.70 -19.99 1.09
C ASP A 404 6.99 -19.75 -0.25
N PHE A 405 5.86 -19.05 -0.26
CA PHE A 405 5.06 -18.77 -1.48
C PHE A 405 5.73 -17.77 -2.44
N GLY A 406 6.71 -17.00 -1.98
CA GLY A 406 7.49 -16.03 -2.74
C GLY A 406 8.97 -16.41 -2.89
N GLY A 407 9.35 -17.65 -2.56
CA GLY A 407 10.74 -18.11 -2.57
C GLY A 407 11.40 -18.07 -3.95
N ARG A 408 12.64 -17.59 -4.03
CA ARG A 408 13.44 -17.57 -5.26
C ARG A 408 14.83 -18.17 -5.06
N SER A 409 15.36 -18.78 -6.11
CA SER A 409 16.77 -19.21 -6.22
C SER A 409 17.16 -19.35 -7.70
N GLU A 410 18.40 -19.72 -7.95
CA GLU A 410 18.84 -20.26 -9.23
C GLU A 410 19.57 -21.60 -8.99
N LEU A 411 19.23 -22.61 -9.78
CA LEU A 411 19.88 -23.91 -9.73
C LEU A 411 21.10 -23.93 -10.65
N LEU A 412 22.27 -24.04 -10.05
CA LEU A 412 23.54 -24.29 -10.73
C LEU A 412 23.84 -25.79 -10.71
N VAL A 413 24.07 -26.37 -11.89
CA VAL A 413 24.49 -27.77 -12.02
C VAL A 413 25.87 -27.81 -12.66
N VAL A 414 26.81 -28.53 -12.05
CA VAL A 414 28.17 -28.71 -12.57
C VAL A 414 28.49 -30.20 -12.68
N CYS A 415 28.91 -30.65 -13.87
CA CYS A 415 29.40 -31.98 -14.12
C CYS A 415 30.94 -31.96 -14.18
N GLU A 416 31.60 -32.64 -13.25
CA GLU A 416 33.05 -32.80 -13.23
C GLU A 416 33.42 -34.15 -13.85
N LEU A 417 34.23 -34.12 -14.91
CA LEU A 417 34.72 -35.32 -15.62
C LEU A 417 36.00 -35.83 -14.97
N GLU A 418 36.31 -37.13 -15.16
CA GLU A 418 37.57 -37.72 -14.68
C GLU A 418 38.82 -37.11 -15.34
N ASP A 419 38.67 -36.51 -16.54
CA ASP A 419 39.74 -35.79 -17.25
C ASP A 419 39.98 -34.37 -16.70
N GLY A 420 39.20 -33.93 -15.70
CA GLY A 420 39.33 -32.64 -15.03
C GLY A 420 38.52 -31.50 -15.65
N ARG A 421 37.76 -31.73 -16.73
CA ARG A 421 36.84 -30.72 -17.27
C ARG A 421 35.62 -30.55 -16.37
N GLU A 422 35.12 -29.32 -16.27
CA GLU A 422 33.84 -29.01 -15.62
C GLU A 422 32.85 -28.39 -16.60
N LEU A 423 31.64 -28.94 -16.68
CA LEU A 423 30.58 -28.44 -17.56
C LEU A 423 29.41 -27.92 -16.75
N ILE A 424 28.89 -26.74 -17.11
CA ILE A 424 27.63 -26.23 -16.55
C ILE A 424 26.43 -26.89 -17.23
N GLY A 425 25.42 -27.24 -16.44
CA GLY A 425 24.13 -27.67 -16.95
C GLY A 425 23.27 -26.51 -17.44
N LYS A 426 22.57 -26.70 -18.55
CA LYS A 426 21.58 -25.76 -19.07
C LYS A 426 20.24 -26.49 -19.27
N LEU A 427 19.12 -25.79 -19.10
CA LEU A 427 17.82 -26.37 -19.47
C LEU A 427 17.84 -26.78 -20.95
N LYS A 428 17.25 -27.94 -21.25
CA LYS A 428 17.22 -28.47 -22.61
C LYS A 428 16.62 -27.46 -23.58
N GLY A 429 17.37 -27.08 -24.61
CA GLY A 429 16.97 -26.08 -25.60
C GLY A 429 17.02 -24.62 -25.12
N ALA A 430 17.49 -24.34 -23.90
CA ALA A 430 17.67 -22.99 -23.40
C ALA A 430 19.02 -22.42 -23.83
N ALA A 431 19.03 -21.15 -24.26
CA ALA A 431 20.26 -20.42 -24.54
C ALA A 431 20.95 -19.95 -23.25
N ASP A 432 20.17 -19.58 -22.23
CA ASP A 432 20.66 -19.14 -20.92
C ASP A 432 20.95 -20.37 -20.03
N PRO A 433 22.17 -20.51 -19.48
CA PRO A 433 22.47 -21.55 -18.48
C PRO A 433 21.70 -21.38 -17.15
N ALA A 434 21.17 -20.19 -16.86
CA ALA A 434 20.59 -19.90 -15.56
C ALA A 434 19.23 -20.57 -15.40
N VAL A 435 19.17 -21.61 -14.57
CA VAL A 435 17.92 -22.28 -14.20
C VAL A 435 17.28 -21.55 -13.04
N ARG A 436 16.52 -20.49 -13.33
CA ARG A 436 15.87 -19.66 -12.32
C ARG A 436 14.64 -20.36 -11.72
N LEU A 437 14.54 -20.40 -10.40
CA LEU A 437 13.45 -21.03 -9.65
C LEU A 437 12.69 -19.96 -8.84
N PRO A 438 11.42 -19.67 -9.13
CA PRO A 438 10.67 -20.09 -10.33
C PRO A 438 11.23 -19.45 -11.61
N LYS A 439 10.71 -19.87 -12.78
CA LYS A 439 11.01 -19.23 -14.06
C LYS A 439 10.63 -17.75 -13.99
N ARG A 440 11.62 -16.86 -14.19
CA ARG A 440 11.48 -15.41 -14.08
C ARG A 440 12.59 -14.70 -14.86
N ALA A 441 12.47 -13.40 -15.06
CA ALA A 441 13.55 -12.57 -15.59
C ALA A 441 14.71 -12.45 -14.57
N ALA A 442 15.91 -12.15 -15.05
CA ALA A 442 17.06 -11.95 -14.18
C ALA A 442 16.80 -10.79 -13.20
N GLY A 443 17.15 -10.98 -11.92
CA GLY A 443 16.92 -10.01 -10.84
C GLY A 443 15.46 -9.89 -10.37
N ASP A 444 14.48 -10.43 -11.10
CA ASP A 444 13.06 -10.36 -10.74
C ASP A 444 12.74 -11.29 -9.54
N TRP A 445 11.57 -11.07 -8.95
CA TRP A 445 11.04 -11.81 -7.81
C TRP A 445 9.73 -12.54 -8.12
N VAL A 446 9.00 -12.14 -9.17
CA VAL A 446 7.69 -12.70 -9.50
C VAL A 446 7.80 -13.75 -10.61
N ALA A 447 7.14 -14.90 -10.42
CA ALA A 447 7.11 -15.96 -11.41
C ALA A 447 6.46 -15.52 -12.73
N GLN A 448 7.05 -15.89 -13.86
CA GLN A 448 6.49 -15.58 -15.18
C GLN A 448 5.09 -16.18 -15.35
N SER A 449 4.87 -17.41 -14.87
CA SER A 449 3.57 -18.07 -14.94
C SER A 449 2.47 -17.30 -14.19
N TRP A 450 2.80 -16.68 -13.05
CA TRP A 450 1.87 -15.83 -12.31
C TRP A 450 1.55 -14.53 -13.08
N ARG A 451 2.58 -13.87 -13.63
CA ARG A 451 2.41 -12.66 -14.45
C ARG A 451 1.55 -12.92 -15.67
N ASP A 452 1.72 -14.08 -16.29
CA ASP A 452 0.97 -14.49 -17.47
C ASP A 452 -0.50 -14.73 -17.11
N ALA A 453 -0.76 -15.44 -16.01
CA ALA A 453 -2.11 -15.72 -15.51
C ALA A 453 -2.88 -14.44 -15.15
N HIS A 454 -2.20 -13.43 -14.59
CA HIS A 454 -2.81 -12.16 -14.21
C HIS A 454 -2.74 -11.10 -15.33
N GLY A 455 -2.01 -11.35 -16.41
CA GLY A 455 -1.86 -10.42 -17.54
C GLY A 455 -1.10 -9.14 -17.18
N VAL A 456 0.01 -9.27 -16.45
CA VAL A 456 0.83 -8.16 -15.90
C VAL A 456 2.33 -8.31 -16.24
N LYS A 457 2.62 -8.84 -17.43
CA LYS A 457 3.99 -9.12 -17.92
C LYS A 457 4.95 -7.92 -17.87
N ALA A 458 4.43 -6.70 -17.98
CA ALA A 458 5.24 -5.48 -18.08
C ALA A 458 5.51 -4.79 -16.72
N LEU A 459 4.84 -5.21 -15.65
CA LEU A 459 4.97 -4.56 -14.34
C LEU A 459 6.26 -5.01 -13.65
N SER A 460 6.91 -4.15 -12.86
CA SER A 460 8.07 -4.57 -12.05
C SER A 460 7.59 -5.25 -10.77
N ALA A 461 8.46 -6.01 -10.09
CA ALA A 461 8.10 -6.63 -8.81
C ALA A 461 7.75 -5.63 -7.69
N GLY A 462 8.19 -4.37 -7.82
CA GLY A 462 7.90 -3.28 -6.90
C GLY A 462 6.87 -2.29 -7.45
N ASP A 463 5.98 -2.72 -8.35
CA ASP A 463 4.85 -1.94 -8.85
C ASP A 463 3.70 -1.97 -7.84
N ASP A 464 3.00 -0.84 -7.66
CA ASP A 464 1.86 -0.61 -6.74
C ASP A 464 1.07 0.57 -7.33
N GLU A 465 0.60 0.40 -8.57
CA GLU A 465 0.01 1.45 -9.41
C GLU A 465 -1.39 1.06 -9.90
N GLU A 466 -2.09 0.19 -9.16
CA GLU A 466 -3.46 -0.25 -9.43
C GLU A 466 -4.37 0.97 -9.54
N LYS A 467 -5.21 0.99 -10.58
CA LYS A 467 -6.06 2.15 -10.91
C LYS A 467 -7.52 1.80 -10.80
N VAL A 468 -8.27 2.72 -10.21
CA VAL A 468 -9.73 2.69 -10.19
C VAL A 468 -10.25 3.96 -10.85
N ALA A 469 -11.18 3.82 -11.79
CA ALA A 469 -11.75 4.97 -12.49
C ALA A 469 -12.43 5.93 -11.49
N GLY A 470 -12.10 7.22 -11.58
CA GLY A 470 -12.60 8.25 -10.67
C GLY A 470 -11.78 8.42 -9.39
N GLN A 471 -10.78 7.57 -9.13
CA GLN A 471 -9.81 7.72 -8.03
C GLN A 471 -8.48 8.23 -8.59
N PRO A 472 -7.98 9.40 -8.15
CA PRO A 472 -6.73 9.99 -8.63
C PRO A 472 -5.48 9.37 -8.01
N LEU A 473 -5.62 8.67 -6.87
CA LEU A 473 -4.52 8.05 -6.14
C LEU A 473 -4.43 6.58 -6.54
N ASN A 474 -3.26 6.14 -6.99
CA ASN A 474 -3.02 4.77 -7.43
C ASN A 474 -2.52 3.91 -6.27
N GLY A 475 -2.57 2.60 -6.47
CA GLY A 475 -2.01 1.64 -5.53
C GLY A 475 -2.85 1.45 -4.28
N ASP A 476 -2.51 0.40 -3.56
CA ASP A 476 -3.03 0.07 -2.25
C ASP A 476 -1.94 -0.09 -1.19
N GLY A 477 -0.68 0.07 -1.56
CA GLY A 477 0.46 -0.01 -0.66
C GLY A 477 1.17 -1.37 -0.69
N PHE A 478 0.65 -2.35 -1.42
CA PHE A 478 1.30 -3.64 -1.66
C PHE A 478 1.99 -3.65 -3.02
N THR A 479 3.23 -4.11 -3.03
CA THR A 479 3.95 -4.34 -4.27
C THR A 479 3.45 -5.58 -5.01
N LEU A 480 3.71 -5.66 -6.31
CA LEU A 480 3.42 -6.84 -7.12
C LEU A 480 4.01 -8.13 -6.55
N TYR A 481 5.20 -8.06 -5.92
CA TYR A 481 5.78 -9.20 -5.22
C TYR A 481 4.97 -9.59 -3.97
N GLU A 482 4.54 -8.62 -3.20
CA GLU A 482 3.72 -8.85 -2.01
C GLU A 482 2.39 -9.51 -2.41
N GLU A 483 1.73 -9.03 -3.46
CA GLU A 483 0.55 -9.67 -4.02
C GLU A 483 0.80 -11.11 -4.50
N TYR A 484 1.95 -11.34 -5.14
CA TYR A 484 2.38 -12.67 -5.60
C TYR A 484 2.65 -13.63 -4.43
N ARG A 485 3.36 -13.18 -3.40
CA ARG A 485 3.69 -13.97 -2.20
C ARG A 485 2.47 -14.21 -1.33
N GLY A 486 1.57 -13.25 -1.26
CA GLY A 486 0.26 -13.37 -0.65
C GLY A 486 0.24 -13.48 0.88
N TRP A 487 -0.93 -13.83 1.41
CA TRP A 487 -1.25 -13.83 2.84
C TRP A 487 -1.91 -15.13 3.27
N ALA A 488 -1.82 -15.43 4.57
CA ALA A 488 -2.71 -16.36 5.24
C ALA A 488 -4.01 -15.63 5.64
N ILE A 489 -5.14 -16.08 5.10
CA ILE A 489 -6.47 -15.54 5.38
C ILE A 489 -7.41 -16.71 5.70
N GLY A 490 -7.85 -16.82 6.95
CA GLY A 490 -8.75 -17.89 7.39
C GLY A 490 -8.11 -19.29 7.29
N GLY A 491 -6.81 -19.39 7.57
CA GLY A 491 -6.02 -20.63 7.53
C GLY A 491 -5.67 -21.10 6.12
N LYS A 492 -5.79 -20.25 5.10
CA LYS A 492 -5.50 -20.56 3.70
C LYS A 492 -4.63 -19.48 3.07
N HIS A 493 -3.81 -19.87 2.09
CA HIS A 493 -3.05 -18.91 1.29
C HIS A 493 -3.98 -18.15 0.33
N TYR A 494 -3.67 -16.87 0.14
CA TYR A 494 -4.45 -15.93 -0.66
C TYR A 494 -3.51 -14.94 -1.37
N GLU A 495 -3.63 -14.83 -2.69
CA GLU A 495 -2.85 -13.90 -3.53
C GLU A 495 -3.57 -12.55 -3.75
N GLY A 496 -2.81 -11.50 -4.06
CA GLY A 496 -3.29 -10.15 -4.42
C GLY A 496 -4.05 -10.09 -5.76
N ASP A 497 -4.42 -8.90 -6.22
CA ASP A 497 -4.91 -8.68 -7.59
C ASP A 497 -4.20 -7.47 -8.18
N PRO A 498 -3.22 -7.67 -9.07
CA PRO A 498 -2.36 -6.60 -9.57
C PRO A 498 -3.05 -5.61 -10.51
N LYS A 499 -4.38 -5.67 -10.59
CA LYS A 499 -5.23 -4.75 -11.35
C LYS A 499 -6.27 -4.08 -10.47
N ARG A 500 -6.39 -4.46 -9.21
CA ARG A 500 -7.41 -3.98 -8.28
C ARG A 500 -6.84 -3.84 -6.88
N LYS A 501 -7.03 -2.66 -6.31
CA LYS A 501 -6.68 -2.38 -4.92
C LYS A 501 -7.30 -3.39 -3.95
N ASP A 502 -6.50 -3.87 -3.03
CA ASP A 502 -6.83 -4.67 -1.87
C ASP A 502 -6.96 -3.84 -0.60
N PHE A 503 -7.86 -4.28 0.28
CA PHE A 503 -8.07 -3.67 1.58
C PHE A 503 -8.44 -4.72 2.61
N PHE A 504 -7.77 -4.71 3.75
CA PHE A 504 -7.91 -5.74 4.78
C PHE A 504 -8.72 -5.21 5.97
N VAL A 505 -9.77 -5.95 6.35
CA VAL A 505 -10.69 -5.57 7.44
C VAL A 505 -10.89 -6.74 8.39
N ARG A 506 -10.37 -6.68 9.61
CA ARG A 506 -10.73 -7.64 10.65
C ARG A 506 -12.13 -7.33 11.19
N ASN A 507 -13.10 -8.15 10.79
CA ASN A 507 -14.50 -8.02 11.18
C ASN A 507 -14.81 -8.78 12.49
N TYR A 508 -14.75 -8.12 13.66
CA TYR A 508 -15.23 -8.70 14.93
C TYR A 508 -16.75 -8.53 15.15
N ILE A 509 -17.43 -7.73 14.33
CA ILE A 509 -18.89 -7.62 14.35
C ILE A 509 -19.54 -8.92 13.82
N GLY A 510 -18.88 -9.58 12.87
CA GLY A 510 -19.33 -10.83 12.25
C GLY A 510 -20.34 -10.61 11.14
N ARG A 511 -21.22 -11.59 10.94
CA ARG A 511 -22.21 -11.64 9.83
C ARG A 511 -23.01 -10.35 9.62
N PRO A 512 -23.47 -9.62 10.66
CA PRO A 512 -24.22 -8.38 10.46
C PRO A 512 -23.49 -7.32 9.61
N ALA A 513 -22.16 -7.25 9.68
CA ALA A 513 -21.38 -6.26 8.93
C ALA A 513 -21.15 -6.63 7.46
N GLU A 514 -21.40 -7.88 7.03
CA GLU A 514 -21.05 -8.36 5.69
C GLU A 514 -21.72 -7.56 4.57
N ALA A 515 -22.99 -7.19 4.74
CA ALA A 515 -23.71 -6.39 3.74
C ALA A 515 -23.09 -4.99 3.57
N GLY A 516 -22.59 -4.40 4.65
CA GLY A 516 -21.91 -3.10 4.61
C GLY A 516 -20.50 -3.18 4.03
N ILE A 517 -19.75 -4.24 4.34
CA ILE A 517 -18.46 -4.51 3.70
C ILE A 517 -18.64 -4.71 2.18
N ALA A 518 -19.67 -5.44 1.77
CA ALA A 518 -20.00 -5.64 0.36
C ALA A 518 -20.40 -4.32 -0.31
N LEU A 519 -21.18 -3.48 0.37
CA LEU A 519 -21.53 -2.14 -0.14
C LEU A 519 -20.29 -1.27 -0.31
N PHE A 520 -19.40 -1.22 0.67
CA PHE A 520 -18.10 -0.52 0.57
C PHE A 520 -17.29 -1.02 -0.64
N SER A 521 -17.13 -2.34 -0.78
CA SER A 521 -16.38 -2.94 -1.89
C SER A 521 -16.99 -2.58 -3.24
N SER A 522 -18.33 -2.59 -3.34
CA SER A 522 -19.05 -2.23 -4.55
C SER A 522 -18.84 -0.77 -4.95
N VAL A 523 -19.02 0.17 -4.02
CA VAL A 523 -18.98 1.61 -4.33
C VAL A 523 -17.57 2.16 -4.52
N THR A 524 -16.55 1.54 -3.90
CA THR A 524 -15.14 1.91 -4.04
C THR A 524 -14.43 1.12 -5.15
N GLN A 525 -15.02 0.00 -5.58
CA GLN A 525 -14.42 -1.00 -6.47
C GLN A 525 -13.17 -1.71 -5.90
N ILE A 526 -12.86 -1.47 -4.61
CA ILE A 526 -11.75 -2.08 -3.87
C ILE A 526 -12.14 -3.49 -3.42
N ARG A 527 -11.19 -4.43 -3.49
CA ARG A 527 -11.37 -5.80 -3.03
C ARG A 527 -11.13 -5.87 -1.52
N VAL A 528 -12.10 -6.40 -0.76
CA VAL A 528 -12.02 -6.41 0.72
C VAL A 528 -11.83 -7.81 1.28
N GLN A 529 -10.67 -8.05 1.89
CA GLN A 529 -10.39 -9.27 2.65
C GLN A 529 -10.80 -9.09 4.11
N HIS A 530 -11.77 -9.88 4.57
CA HIS A 530 -12.35 -9.71 5.91
C HIS A 530 -12.52 -10.99 6.75
N ARG A 531 -11.84 -12.06 6.35
CA ARG A 531 -11.92 -13.40 6.95
C ARG A 531 -10.68 -13.80 7.76
N GLN A 532 -9.80 -12.84 8.02
CA GLN A 532 -8.60 -13.03 8.82
C GLN A 532 -8.97 -13.45 10.26
N THR A 533 -8.12 -14.28 10.84
CA THR A 533 -8.17 -14.69 12.25
C THR A 533 -7.20 -13.86 13.09
N ASP A 534 -7.36 -13.90 14.41
CA ASP A 534 -6.50 -13.17 15.35
C ASP A 534 -5.06 -13.71 15.40
N GLN A 535 -4.81 -14.85 14.75
CA GLN A 535 -3.47 -15.43 14.63
C GLN A 535 -2.74 -14.94 13.37
N GLU A 536 -3.42 -14.28 12.43
CA GLU A 536 -2.90 -13.92 11.10
C GLU A 536 -2.48 -12.45 10.98
N PHE A 537 -2.58 -11.67 12.05
CA PHE A 537 -2.03 -10.32 12.16
C PHE A 537 -1.76 -10.01 13.64
N ASN A 538 -1.05 -8.93 13.93
CA ASN A 538 -0.75 -8.51 15.31
C ASN A 538 -1.49 -7.22 15.70
N LEU A 539 -1.24 -6.73 16.91
CA LEU A 539 -1.82 -5.47 17.39
C LEU A 539 -1.35 -4.22 16.62
N SER A 540 -0.23 -4.30 15.86
CA SER A 540 0.17 -3.21 14.97
C SER A 540 -0.61 -3.22 13.65
N ARG A 541 -1.42 -4.25 13.38
CA ARG A 541 -2.31 -4.37 12.21
C ARG A 541 -1.61 -4.44 10.86
N VAL A 542 -0.28 -4.60 10.84
CA VAL A 542 0.50 -4.65 9.60
C VAL A 542 0.29 -6.01 8.91
N MET A 543 -0.11 -5.99 7.64
CA MET A 543 -0.43 -7.17 6.85
C MET A 543 0.76 -7.73 6.07
N ASN A 544 1.81 -6.93 5.86
CA ASN A 544 3.05 -7.30 5.18
C ASN A 544 4.26 -7.31 6.12
N LEU A 545 4.03 -7.70 7.39
CA LEU A 545 5.02 -7.66 8.46
C LEU A 545 6.22 -8.57 8.22
N ASN A 546 6.02 -9.69 7.52
CA ASN A 546 7.06 -10.65 7.24
C ASN A 546 7.76 -10.29 5.93
N HIS A 547 8.78 -9.44 5.96
CA HIS A 547 9.58 -9.11 4.78
C HIS A 547 11.06 -8.90 5.12
N ARG A 548 11.95 -9.01 4.12
CA ARG A 548 13.40 -8.74 4.30
C ARG A 548 14.09 -8.12 3.10
N ASP A 549 14.29 -8.90 2.04
CA ASP A 549 15.12 -8.56 0.88
C ASP A 549 14.27 -8.26 -0.36
N ALA A 550 13.04 -8.79 -0.41
CA ALA A 550 12.13 -8.57 -1.52
C ALA A 550 11.57 -7.14 -1.57
N PRO A 551 11.06 -6.67 -2.74
CA PRO A 551 10.45 -5.35 -2.88
C PRO A 551 9.36 -5.14 -1.84
N HIS A 552 9.41 -3.98 -1.19
CA HIS A 552 8.47 -3.56 -0.17
C HIS A 552 8.40 -2.04 -0.19
N ARG A 553 7.18 -1.49 -0.12
CA ARG A 553 6.97 -0.04 -0.21
C ARG A 553 6.71 0.62 1.14
N VAL A 554 5.81 0.03 1.93
CA VAL A 554 5.34 0.56 3.21
C VAL A 554 4.75 -0.56 4.04
N ASP A 555 4.82 -0.46 5.38
CA ASP A 555 3.98 -1.25 6.27
C ASP A 555 2.52 -0.89 6.04
N GLN A 556 1.76 -1.81 5.47
CA GLN A 556 0.36 -1.60 5.07
C GLN A 556 -0.58 -2.26 6.07
N HIS A 557 -1.59 -1.52 6.53
CA HIS A 557 -2.38 -1.89 7.70
C HIS A 557 -3.78 -2.42 7.36
N CYS A 558 -4.26 -3.41 8.13
CA CYS A 558 -5.67 -3.77 8.16
C CYS A 558 -6.46 -2.89 9.13
N VAL A 559 -7.76 -2.71 8.90
CA VAL A 559 -8.65 -2.01 9.84
C VAL A 559 -9.43 -3.01 10.68
N VAL A 560 -9.63 -2.74 11.97
CA VAL A 560 -10.36 -3.61 12.89
C VAL A 560 -11.73 -3.00 13.22
N MET A 561 -12.80 -3.80 13.17
CA MET A 561 -14.17 -3.34 13.45
C MET A 561 -14.80 -4.10 14.62
N PHE A 562 -15.43 -3.38 15.55
CA PHE A 562 -16.08 -3.91 16.75
C PHE A 562 -17.53 -3.44 16.89
N ASN A 563 -18.32 -4.19 17.66
CA ASN A 563 -19.62 -3.73 18.16
C ASN A 563 -19.41 -2.59 19.17
N ALA A 564 -20.21 -1.53 19.07
CA ALA A 564 -20.16 -0.38 19.98
C ALA A 564 -20.88 -0.58 21.34
N GLU A 565 -21.48 -1.74 21.62
CA GLU A 565 -22.11 -2.03 22.91
C GLU A 565 -21.18 -1.75 24.10
N GLY A 566 -21.70 -1.05 25.11
CA GLY A 566 -20.97 -0.70 26.33
C GLY A 566 -19.93 0.42 26.16
N THR A 567 -19.73 0.96 24.95
CA THR A 567 -18.76 2.05 24.69
C THR A 567 -19.33 3.45 24.93
N GLY A 568 -20.63 3.57 25.16
CA GLY A 568 -21.34 4.86 25.26
C GLY A 568 -21.47 5.62 23.93
N SER A 569 -20.99 5.05 22.82
CA SER A 569 -21.12 5.62 21.47
C SER A 569 -22.47 5.21 20.87
N SER A 570 -23.19 6.17 20.27
CA SER A 570 -24.40 5.91 19.48
C SER A 570 -24.05 5.96 17.99
N GLY A 571 -24.50 4.97 17.21
CA GLY A 571 -24.18 4.86 15.79
C GLY A 571 -22.80 4.30 15.45
N GLY A 572 -22.22 4.79 14.35
CA GLY A 572 -20.91 4.41 13.84
C GLY A 572 -19.85 5.45 14.21
N ARG A 573 -18.62 4.99 14.45
CA ARG A 573 -17.47 5.88 14.63
C ARG A 573 -16.17 5.20 14.22
N THR A 574 -15.36 5.93 13.48
CA THR A 574 -13.98 5.59 13.16
C THR A 574 -13.05 6.35 14.11
N HIS A 575 -12.22 5.61 14.84
CA HIS A 575 -11.30 6.16 15.84
C HIS A 575 -9.89 6.22 15.27
N ALA A 576 -9.29 7.41 15.29
CA ALA A 576 -7.89 7.56 14.91
C ALA A 576 -6.93 7.10 16.02
N ILE A 577 -5.71 6.73 15.64
CA ILE A 577 -4.63 6.52 16.59
C ILE A 577 -4.31 7.84 17.31
N LYS A 578 -3.94 7.73 18.59
CA LYS A 578 -3.55 8.88 19.41
C LYS A 578 -2.45 9.71 18.72
N GLY A 579 -2.73 11.00 18.52
CA GLY A 579 -1.80 11.96 17.92
C GLY A 579 -2.06 12.27 16.45
N VAL A 580 -2.95 11.52 15.78
CA VAL A 580 -3.49 11.87 14.47
C VAL A 580 -4.59 12.92 14.65
N GLY A 581 -4.56 13.99 13.85
CA GLY A 581 -5.47 15.11 13.97
C GLY A 581 -6.89 14.79 13.48
N ALA A 582 -7.90 15.42 14.10
CA ALA A 582 -9.26 15.45 13.56
C ALA A 582 -9.28 16.31 12.28
N GLY A 583 -10.05 15.89 11.27
CA GLY A 583 -10.13 16.57 9.97
C GLY A 583 -8.96 16.26 9.02
N GLN A 584 -8.30 15.11 9.20
CA GLN A 584 -7.35 14.56 8.24
C GLN A 584 -7.99 13.42 7.47
N ARG A 585 -7.72 13.34 6.17
CA ARG A 585 -8.08 12.20 5.32
C ARG A 585 -7.21 11.00 5.64
N TRP A 586 -7.64 10.21 6.62
CA TRP A 586 -6.88 9.08 7.17
C TRP A 586 -6.51 8.00 6.14
N ARG A 587 -5.47 7.26 6.48
CA ARG A 587 -5.11 5.99 5.86
C ARG A 587 -5.34 4.85 6.85
N PRO A 588 -5.32 3.58 6.40
CA PRO A 588 -5.46 2.45 7.31
C PRO A 588 -4.50 2.48 8.51
N LYS A 589 -3.25 2.95 8.35
CA LYS A 589 -2.30 3.13 9.47
C LYS A 589 -2.79 4.12 10.53
N ASP A 590 -3.58 5.11 10.15
CA ASP A 590 -4.04 6.19 11.04
C ASP A 590 -5.26 5.77 11.88
N VAL A 591 -5.94 4.67 11.51
CA VAL A 591 -7.17 4.21 12.18
C VAL A 591 -6.85 3.20 13.28
N GLN A 592 -7.20 3.52 14.52
CA GLN A 592 -7.08 2.60 15.64
C GLN A 592 -8.10 1.46 15.55
N ASN A 593 -9.37 1.80 15.34
CA ASN A 593 -10.48 0.86 15.19
C ASN A 593 -11.74 1.58 14.69
N ILE A 594 -12.71 0.79 14.25
CA ILE A 594 -14.07 1.22 13.93
C ILE A 594 -15.03 0.57 14.93
N THR A 595 -15.97 1.34 15.46
CA THR A 595 -17.06 0.84 16.31
C THR A 595 -18.40 1.15 15.69
N VAL A 596 -19.29 0.16 15.59
CA VAL A 596 -20.65 0.38 15.07
C VAL A 596 -21.68 -0.27 15.99
N GLU A 597 -22.70 0.50 16.37
CA GLU A 597 -23.84 0.05 17.18
C GLU A 597 -24.67 -1.02 16.45
N MET A 598 -25.06 -2.08 17.15
CA MET A 598 -25.85 -3.16 16.57
C MET A 598 -27.30 -2.75 16.23
N PRO A 599 -27.89 -3.26 15.13
CA PRO A 599 -29.23 -2.84 14.68
C PRO A 599 -30.36 -3.26 15.64
N GLY A 600 -30.10 -4.20 16.55
CA GLY A 600 -31.06 -4.70 17.55
C GLY A 600 -31.08 -3.94 18.87
N VAL A 601 -30.25 -2.91 19.05
CA VAL A 601 -30.20 -2.11 20.28
C VAL A 601 -31.48 -1.28 20.41
N THR A 602 -32.19 -1.42 21.54
CA THR A 602 -33.36 -0.60 21.86
C THR A 602 -32.97 0.86 21.87
N ASP A 603 -33.71 1.70 21.15
CA ASP A 603 -33.40 3.10 20.92
C ASP A 603 -32.04 3.36 20.24
N GLY A 604 -31.41 2.37 19.59
CA GLY A 604 -30.20 2.58 18.81
C GLY A 604 -30.45 3.36 17.51
N ILE A 605 -29.43 4.03 16.96
CA ILE A 605 -29.58 4.85 15.75
C ILE A 605 -30.03 4.01 14.54
N PHE A 606 -29.52 2.79 14.46
CA PHE A 606 -29.80 1.83 13.38
C PHE A 606 -31.01 0.93 13.68
N SER A 607 -31.71 1.15 14.79
CA SER A 607 -32.96 0.43 15.06
C SER A 607 -34.04 0.92 14.09
N ALA A 608 -34.76 -0.01 13.46
CA ALA A 608 -35.73 0.34 12.42
C ALA A 608 -36.79 1.34 12.90
N GLY A 609 -37.33 1.15 14.11
CA GLY A 609 -38.32 2.06 14.70
C GLY A 609 -37.79 3.48 14.91
N ARG A 610 -36.56 3.63 15.42
CA ARG A 610 -35.95 4.96 15.61
C ARG A 610 -35.55 5.58 14.29
N SER A 611 -35.02 4.78 13.35
CA SER A 611 -34.64 5.23 12.01
C SER A 611 -35.83 5.79 11.22
N VAL A 612 -36.95 5.08 11.20
CA VAL A 612 -38.19 5.54 10.54
C VAL A 612 -38.77 6.76 11.24
N GLY A 613 -38.88 6.72 12.57
CA GLY A 613 -39.55 7.77 13.34
C GLY A 613 -38.75 9.07 13.49
N ARG A 614 -37.44 8.99 13.78
CA ARG A 614 -36.60 10.17 14.09
C ARG A 614 -35.98 10.80 12.85
N TYR A 615 -35.56 9.98 11.88
CA TYR A 615 -34.80 10.45 10.71
C TYR A 615 -35.64 10.48 9.43
N ASN A 616 -36.97 10.37 9.54
CA ASN A 616 -37.91 10.41 8.43
C ASN A 616 -37.58 9.45 7.28
N LEU A 617 -36.95 8.32 7.58
CA LEU A 617 -36.64 7.30 6.58
C LEU A 617 -37.89 6.51 6.19
N SER A 618 -37.93 6.05 4.94
CA SER A 618 -38.86 4.99 4.54
C SER A 618 -38.48 3.67 5.22
N ASP A 619 -39.42 2.72 5.33
CA ASP A 619 -39.11 1.37 5.85
C ASP A 619 -38.01 0.68 5.01
N ALA A 620 -37.96 0.96 3.71
CA ALA A 620 -36.94 0.39 2.81
C ALA A 620 -35.55 0.99 3.06
N ASP A 621 -35.47 2.28 3.32
CA ASP A 621 -34.23 2.99 3.66
C ASP A 621 -33.74 2.60 5.06
N ALA A 622 -34.65 2.50 6.04
CA ALA A 622 -34.31 2.10 7.40
C ALA A 622 -33.68 0.70 7.46
N ARG A 623 -34.10 -0.23 6.59
CA ARG A 623 -33.47 -1.57 6.47
C ARG A 623 -32.03 -1.53 5.95
N GLN A 624 -31.64 -0.48 5.24
CA GLN A 624 -30.30 -0.33 4.66
C GLN A 624 -29.36 0.52 5.52
N ALA A 625 -29.90 1.27 6.48
CA ALA A 625 -29.16 2.21 7.33
C ALA A 625 -27.92 1.58 8.00
N TYR A 626 -28.04 0.34 8.49
CA TYR A 626 -26.93 -0.36 9.14
C TYR A 626 -25.79 -0.71 8.17
N ALA A 627 -26.12 -1.28 6.99
CA ALA A 627 -25.12 -1.60 5.97
C ALA A 627 -24.43 -0.32 5.46
N ARG A 628 -25.19 0.76 5.26
CA ARG A 628 -24.65 2.10 4.97
C ARG A 628 -23.73 2.59 6.07
N GLY A 629 -24.09 2.41 7.35
CA GLY A 629 -23.28 2.80 8.50
C GLY A 629 -21.90 2.12 8.48
N ILE A 630 -21.86 0.80 8.28
CA ILE A 630 -20.61 0.05 8.14
C ILE A 630 -19.78 0.58 6.96
N ALA A 631 -20.38 0.74 5.79
CA ALA A 631 -19.66 1.24 4.61
C ALA A 631 -19.12 2.66 4.81
N HIS A 632 -19.88 3.52 5.49
CA HIS A 632 -19.52 4.88 5.83
C HIS A 632 -18.29 4.94 6.76
N GLU A 633 -18.25 4.13 7.81
CA GLU A 633 -17.07 4.09 8.68
C GLU A 633 -15.84 3.53 7.98
N LEU A 634 -16.00 2.53 7.11
CA LEU A 634 -14.89 2.04 6.29
C LEU A 634 -14.35 3.11 5.32
N LEU A 635 -15.21 4.00 4.81
CA LEU A 635 -14.81 5.11 3.93
C LEU A 635 -13.92 6.12 4.64
N HIS A 636 -14.19 6.43 5.91
CA HIS A 636 -13.30 7.26 6.74
C HIS A 636 -11.90 6.65 6.86
N ALA A 637 -11.80 5.32 6.95
CA ALA A 637 -10.52 4.64 7.07
C ALA A 637 -9.65 4.68 5.80
N VAL A 638 -10.23 5.04 4.67
CA VAL A 638 -9.54 5.25 3.39
C VAL A 638 -9.61 6.71 2.94
N GLY A 639 -9.83 7.63 3.88
CA GLY A 639 -9.62 9.07 3.69
C GLY A 639 -10.79 9.84 3.09
N VAL A 640 -11.99 9.28 3.08
CA VAL A 640 -13.18 9.98 2.57
C VAL A 640 -13.86 10.75 3.71
N GLU A 641 -14.08 12.04 3.52
CA GLU A 641 -14.71 12.92 4.50
C GLU A 641 -16.24 13.01 4.34
N HIS A 642 -16.90 13.46 5.39
CA HIS A 642 -18.30 13.87 5.35
C HIS A 642 -18.53 14.98 4.30
N HIS A 643 -19.75 15.12 3.81
CA HIS A 643 -20.12 16.28 2.99
C HIS A 643 -20.08 17.62 3.76
N GLY A 644 -20.09 17.59 5.09
CA GLY A 644 -20.01 18.74 5.98
C GLY A 644 -20.18 18.30 7.44
N GLU A 645 -20.14 19.25 8.38
CA GLU A 645 -20.25 18.97 9.81
C GLU A 645 -21.42 19.72 10.45
N GLY A 646 -22.01 19.11 11.48
CA GLY A 646 -22.99 19.71 12.36
C GLY A 646 -24.46 19.62 11.90
N GLU A 647 -25.34 19.52 12.89
CA GLU A 647 -26.80 19.60 12.78
C GLU A 647 -27.34 20.17 14.10
N ASP A 648 -28.41 20.98 14.05
CA ASP A 648 -29.00 21.56 15.26
C ASP A 648 -30.32 20.85 15.61
N VAL A 649 -30.32 20.04 16.68
CA VAL A 649 -31.56 19.50 17.25
C VAL A 649 -32.22 20.58 18.09
N ASN A 650 -33.43 20.97 17.70
CA ASN A 650 -34.22 21.98 18.38
C ASN A 650 -35.55 21.38 18.83
N GLU A 651 -36.03 21.81 20.00
CA GLU A 651 -37.39 21.53 20.45
C GLU A 651 -38.17 22.84 20.48
N PHE A 652 -39.30 22.86 19.77
CA PHE A 652 -40.20 24.00 19.70
C PHE A 652 -41.52 23.65 20.36
N TYR A 653 -42.09 24.62 21.08
CA TYR A 653 -43.26 24.38 21.93
C TYR A 653 -44.47 25.08 21.34
N PHE A 654 -45.58 24.36 21.19
CA PHE A 654 -46.82 24.93 20.70
C PHE A 654 -47.42 25.89 21.73
N GLN A 655 -47.93 27.02 21.25
CA GLN A 655 -48.63 28.02 22.05
C GLN A 655 -49.93 28.43 21.34
N ALA A 656 -51.06 28.22 22.01
CA ALA A 656 -52.38 28.55 21.47
C ALA A 656 -52.62 30.07 21.40
N ALA A 657 -53.50 30.51 20.49
CA ALA A 657 -53.90 31.91 20.37
C ALA A 657 -54.55 32.45 21.66
N SER A 658 -55.28 31.59 22.38
CA SER A 658 -55.98 31.93 23.62
C SER A 658 -55.13 31.85 24.89
N ASP A 659 -53.87 31.40 24.79
CA ASP A 659 -52.97 31.36 25.95
C ASP A 659 -52.70 32.79 26.46
N PRO A 660 -52.96 33.10 27.75
CA PRO A 660 -52.72 34.41 28.32
C PRO A 660 -51.25 34.88 28.28
N ASN A 661 -50.31 33.95 28.06
CA ASN A 661 -48.89 34.22 27.88
C ASN A 661 -48.45 34.33 26.42
N ASN A 662 -49.37 34.26 25.46
CA ASN A 662 -49.06 34.43 24.06
C ASN A 662 -49.19 35.91 23.67
N PRO A 663 -48.07 36.64 23.48
CA PRO A 663 -48.11 38.06 23.16
C PRO A 663 -48.63 38.34 21.74
N THR A 664 -48.74 37.32 20.88
CA THR A 664 -49.14 37.50 19.48
C THR A 664 -50.63 37.30 19.26
N HIS A 665 -51.33 36.64 20.18
CA HIS A 665 -52.74 36.22 20.02
C HIS A 665 -53.01 35.40 18.73
N HIS A 666 -51.97 34.81 18.14
CA HIS A 666 -52.03 33.87 17.03
C HIS A 666 -51.39 32.55 17.45
N VAL A 667 -51.85 31.43 16.90
CA VAL A 667 -51.21 30.13 17.18
C VAL A 667 -49.77 30.16 16.67
N ARG A 668 -48.84 29.66 17.49
CA ARG A 668 -47.41 29.71 17.16
C ARG A 668 -46.64 28.56 17.79
N PHE A 669 -45.44 28.31 17.26
CA PHE A 669 -44.39 27.67 18.05
C PHE A 669 -43.50 28.71 18.71
N CYS A 670 -42.86 28.35 19.83
CA CYS A 670 -41.93 29.20 20.55
C CYS A 670 -40.70 28.44 21.07
N THR A 671 -39.65 29.18 21.41
CA THR A 671 -38.33 28.62 21.76
C THR A 671 -38.17 28.22 23.22
N ARG A 672 -39.05 28.66 24.13
CA ARG A 672 -38.96 28.33 25.56
C ARG A 672 -40.04 27.35 25.95
N SER A 673 -39.66 26.42 26.83
CA SER A 673 -40.58 25.43 27.37
C SER A 673 -41.80 26.10 28.03
N PRO A 674 -43.00 25.52 27.90
CA PRO A 674 -44.16 25.91 28.68
C PRO A 674 -43.96 25.63 30.17
N PHE A 675 -43.01 24.78 30.57
CA PHE A 675 -42.74 24.56 31.99
C PHE A 675 -42.05 25.76 32.65
N ILE A 676 -42.75 26.44 33.56
CA ILE A 676 -42.16 27.38 34.51
C ILE A 676 -42.31 26.81 35.92
N SER A 677 -41.19 26.48 36.55
CA SER A 677 -41.21 26.03 37.93
C SER A 677 -41.41 27.22 38.87
N ASP A 678 -41.89 26.94 40.08
CA ASP A 678 -41.94 27.94 41.16
C ASP A 678 -40.53 28.49 41.51
N PHE A 679 -39.46 27.76 41.18
CA PHE A 679 -38.09 28.24 41.33
C PHE A 679 -37.77 29.34 40.31
N ASP A 680 -38.15 29.16 39.05
CA ASP A 680 -37.94 30.15 37.98
C ASP A 680 -38.69 31.46 38.25
N LEU A 681 -39.85 31.38 38.91
CA LEU A 681 -40.68 32.55 39.22
C LEU A 681 -40.16 33.36 40.42
N ARG A 682 -39.24 32.84 41.23
CA ARG A 682 -38.62 33.59 42.34
C ARG A 682 -37.84 34.77 41.79
N LEU A 683 -37.85 35.88 42.52
CA LEU A 683 -37.02 37.04 42.19
C LEU A 683 -35.53 36.64 42.27
N PRO A 684 -34.79 36.66 41.15
CA PRO A 684 -33.36 36.38 41.17
C PRO A 684 -32.60 37.55 41.83
N SER A 685 -31.34 37.30 42.23
CA SER A 685 -30.45 38.31 42.82
C SER A 685 -30.21 39.53 41.91
N SER A 686 -30.49 39.42 40.61
CA SER A 686 -30.45 40.51 39.63
C SER A 686 -31.63 41.49 39.71
N GLY A 687 -32.66 41.20 40.51
CA GLY A 687 -33.83 42.07 40.75
C GLY A 687 -34.83 42.15 39.59
N LYS A 688 -34.61 41.42 38.48
CA LYS A 688 -35.54 41.39 37.33
C LYS A 688 -36.39 40.11 37.36
N PRO A 689 -37.74 40.20 37.29
CA PRO A 689 -38.60 39.03 37.21
C PRO A 689 -38.30 38.17 35.98
N TYR A 690 -38.59 36.87 36.07
CA TYR A 690 -38.52 35.95 34.94
C TYR A 690 -39.55 36.33 33.87
N SER A 691 -39.18 36.33 32.59
CA SER A 691 -40.14 36.67 31.54
C SER A 691 -41.16 35.56 31.35
N LEU A 692 -42.45 35.88 31.49
CA LEU A 692 -43.56 34.98 31.18
C LEU A 692 -43.75 34.79 29.66
N ASP A 693 -43.10 35.64 28.84
CA ASP A 693 -43.03 35.44 27.39
C ASP A 693 -42.20 34.17 27.07
N ARG A 694 -42.84 33.27 26.33
CA ARG A 694 -42.30 31.98 25.89
C ARG A 694 -41.27 32.09 24.76
N GLY A 695 -40.82 33.31 24.47
CA GLY A 695 -39.70 33.60 23.58
C GLY A 695 -40.14 33.91 22.17
N ARG A 696 -39.21 33.73 21.22
CA ARG A 696 -39.43 34.11 19.82
C ARG A 696 -40.44 33.18 19.16
N THR A 697 -41.24 33.76 18.28
CA THR A 697 -42.15 33.00 17.40
C THR A 697 -41.35 32.19 16.40
N ILE A 698 -41.66 30.91 16.29
CA ILE A 698 -41.11 29.99 15.31
C ILE A 698 -42.25 29.59 14.38
N THR A 699 -42.02 29.69 13.07
CA THR A 699 -42.96 29.25 12.05
C THR A 699 -42.46 27.94 11.46
N LEU A 700 -43.26 26.88 11.56
CA LEU A 700 -42.94 25.59 10.96
C LEU A 700 -43.94 25.34 9.82
N LEU A 701 -43.43 25.20 8.61
CA LEU A 701 -44.23 24.95 7.42
C LEU A 701 -44.00 23.51 6.94
N TRP A 702 -45.03 22.80 6.53
CA TRP A 702 -44.81 21.57 5.78
C TRP A 702 -44.15 21.87 4.43
N GLU A 703 -43.04 21.20 4.11
CA GLU A 703 -42.32 21.41 2.84
C GLU A 703 -43.23 21.25 1.61
N ASP A 704 -44.08 20.24 1.62
CA ASP A 704 -44.90 19.84 0.47
C ASP A 704 -46.10 20.76 0.18
N THR A 705 -46.63 21.41 1.21
CA THR A 705 -47.88 22.19 1.11
C THR A 705 -47.71 23.66 1.49
N GLY A 706 -46.59 24.03 2.12
CA GLY A 706 -46.36 25.37 2.67
C GLY A 706 -47.31 25.77 3.80
N ARG A 707 -48.11 24.82 4.32
CA ARG A 707 -49.09 25.09 5.39
C ARG A 707 -48.40 25.17 6.75
N ASP A 708 -48.86 26.09 7.58
CA ASP A 708 -48.40 26.25 8.95
C ASP A 708 -48.85 25.06 9.81
N ILE A 709 -47.86 24.40 10.41
CA ILE A 709 -48.05 23.25 11.28
C ILE A 709 -48.78 23.65 12.56
N ALA A 710 -48.55 24.86 13.10
CA ALA A 710 -49.25 25.32 14.30
C ALA A 710 -50.75 25.45 14.03
N GLU A 711 -51.14 26.00 12.89
CA GLU A 711 -52.55 26.08 12.46
C GLU A 711 -53.18 24.70 12.30
N GLU A 712 -52.44 23.72 11.77
CA GLU A 712 -52.91 22.33 11.66
C GLU A 712 -53.09 21.66 13.03
N MET A 713 -52.21 21.95 13.99
CA MET A 713 -52.25 21.38 15.34
C MET A 713 -53.30 22.04 16.25
N ALA A 714 -53.69 23.29 15.98
CA ALA A 714 -54.57 24.07 16.83
C ALA A 714 -55.91 23.39 17.16
N PRO A 715 -56.66 22.79 16.21
CA PRO A 715 -57.92 22.12 16.54
C PRO A 715 -57.75 20.94 17.51
N ALA A 716 -56.62 20.23 17.45
CA ALA A 716 -56.33 19.14 18.37
C ALA A 716 -55.97 19.67 19.76
N PHE A 717 -55.20 20.76 19.83
CA PHE A 717 -54.88 21.44 21.08
C PHE A 717 -56.14 21.95 21.78
N GLU A 718 -57.03 22.64 21.06
CA GLU A 718 -58.26 23.19 21.65
C GLU A 718 -59.19 22.09 22.19
N ARG A 719 -59.24 20.92 21.53
CA ARG A 719 -59.97 19.76 22.07
C ARG A 719 -59.34 19.25 23.37
N ALA A 720 -58.02 19.14 23.42
CA ALA A 720 -57.31 18.71 24.63
C ALA A 720 -57.46 19.72 25.76
N LEU A 721 -57.42 21.02 25.44
CA LEU A 721 -57.63 22.12 26.38
C LEU A 721 -59.05 22.11 26.96
N ALA A 722 -60.07 21.95 26.12
CA ALA A 722 -61.45 21.84 26.57
C ALA A 722 -61.67 20.61 27.48
N ALA A 723 -61.07 19.47 27.14
CA ALA A 723 -61.14 18.26 27.95
C ALA A 723 -60.47 18.45 29.33
N GLU A 724 -59.28 19.06 29.37
CA GLU A 724 -58.58 19.33 30.63
C GLU A 724 -59.33 20.35 31.51
N ARG A 725 -59.91 21.40 30.92
CA ARG A 725 -60.77 22.33 31.66
C ARG A 725 -61.98 21.62 32.28
N ALA A 726 -62.66 20.76 31.52
CA ALA A 726 -63.77 19.97 32.03
C ALA A 726 -63.33 19.02 33.15
N HIS A 727 -62.16 18.39 33.00
CA HIS A 727 -61.57 17.53 34.03
C HIS A 727 -61.31 18.30 35.33
N ARG A 728 -60.66 19.48 35.28
CA ARG A 728 -60.39 20.30 36.47
C ARG A 728 -61.64 20.91 37.09
N ALA A 729 -62.68 21.14 36.31
CA ALA A 729 -63.98 21.56 36.84
C ALA A 729 -64.62 20.44 37.69
N ALA A 730 -64.48 19.18 37.27
CA ALA A 730 -64.92 18.02 38.02
C ALA A 730 -63.99 17.64 39.18
N HIS A 731 -62.68 17.90 39.02
CA HIS A 731 -61.62 17.54 39.97
C HIS A 731 -60.68 18.74 40.20
N PRO A 732 -61.07 19.69 41.08
CA PRO A 732 -60.26 20.88 41.33
C PRO A 732 -58.87 20.49 41.86
N PRO A 733 -57.78 21.05 41.31
CA PRO A 733 -56.42 20.75 41.78
C PRO A 733 -56.25 21.17 43.25
N SER A 734 -55.46 20.40 44.01
CA SER A 734 -55.20 20.66 45.43
C SER A 734 -54.31 21.88 45.70
N ALA A 735 -53.62 22.39 44.68
CA ALA A 735 -52.76 23.57 44.79
C ALA A 735 -53.59 24.87 44.79
N ASP A 736 -53.46 25.69 45.84
CA ASP A 736 -54.16 26.96 45.93
C ASP A 736 -53.49 28.02 45.02
N ALA A 737 -54.13 28.31 43.89
CA ALA A 737 -53.71 29.38 42.99
C ALA A 737 -53.66 30.76 43.68
N GLY A 738 -54.41 30.95 44.78
CA GLY A 738 -54.34 32.13 45.66
C GLY A 738 -53.02 32.22 46.42
N GLU A 739 -52.52 31.10 46.94
CA GLU A 739 -51.19 31.01 47.54
C GLU A 739 -50.09 31.32 46.51
N ARG A 740 -50.22 30.75 45.29
CA ARG A 740 -49.27 31.02 44.20
C ARG A 740 -49.27 32.51 43.77
N ALA A 741 -50.45 33.12 43.65
CA ALA A 741 -50.58 34.55 43.36
C ALA A 741 -49.97 35.43 44.46
N SER A 742 -50.14 35.04 45.73
CA SER A 742 -49.56 35.75 46.88
C SER A 742 -48.03 35.64 46.89
N ARG A 743 -47.51 34.43 46.66
CA ARG A 743 -46.08 34.11 46.63
C ARG A 743 -45.33 34.85 45.51
N PHE A 744 -46.01 35.09 44.39
CA PHE A 744 -45.44 35.73 43.20
C PHE A 744 -46.16 37.04 42.84
N SER A 745 -46.54 37.81 43.86
CA SER A 745 -47.29 39.06 43.71
C SER A 745 -46.55 40.12 42.88
N HIS A 746 -45.22 40.05 42.79
CA HIS A 746 -44.39 40.93 41.94
C HIS A 746 -44.66 40.81 40.43
N TYR A 747 -45.39 39.79 39.97
CA TYR A 747 -45.86 39.72 38.57
C TYR A 747 -47.19 40.44 38.34
N GLY A 748 -47.90 40.85 39.40
CA GLY A 748 -49.21 41.53 39.29
C GLY A 748 -50.31 40.66 38.67
N LYS A 749 -50.24 39.34 38.82
CA LYS A 749 -51.18 38.38 38.23
C LYS A 749 -52.15 37.80 39.26
N SER A 750 -53.40 37.56 38.86
CA SER A 750 -54.45 37.02 39.73
C SER A 750 -54.32 35.50 39.94
N ALA A 751 -55.01 34.98 40.96
CA ALA A 751 -55.15 33.54 41.18
C ALA A 751 -55.79 32.83 39.99
N GLU A 752 -56.78 33.46 39.35
CA GLU A 752 -57.42 32.93 38.15
C GLU A 752 -56.45 32.82 36.98
N TYR A 753 -55.59 33.83 36.76
CA TYR A 753 -54.55 33.75 35.75
C TYR A 753 -53.61 32.56 35.99
N TRP A 754 -53.14 32.33 37.22
CA TRP A 754 -52.22 31.23 37.53
C TRP A 754 -52.89 29.86 37.42
N ARG A 755 -54.18 29.79 37.73
CA ARG A 755 -54.99 28.57 37.54
C ARG A 755 -55.11 28.25 36.05
N GLU A 756 -55.43 29.26 35.25
CA GLU A 756 -55.67 29.11 33.82
C GLU A 756 -54.39 28.83 33.04
N SER A 757 -53.30 29.56 33.32
CA SER A 757 -52.00 29.33 32.65
C SER A 757 -51.45 27.93 32.88
N ALA A 758 -51.68 27.34 34.07
CA ALA A 758 -51.29 25.96 34.36
C ALA A 758 -52.03 24.93 33.46
N VAL A 759 -53.28 25.20 33.07
CA VAL A 759 -54.03 24.33 32.15
C VAL A 759 -53.34 24.29 30.78
N TYR A 760 -52.96 25.46 30.25
CA TYR A 760 -52.24 25.54 28.98
C TYR A 760 -50.88 24.83 29.04
N ASP A 761 -50.12 25.04 30.12
CA ASP A 761 -48.80 24.42 30.28
C ASP A 761 -48.89 22.88 30.33
N ASP A 762 -49.87 22.35 31.06
CA ASP A 762 -50.06 20.89 31.19
C ASP A 762 -50.56 20.27 29.87
N VAL A 763 -51.49 20.93 29.16
CA VAL A 763 -51.95 20.48 27.84
C VAL A 763 -50.81 20.52 26.82
N ALA A 764 -50.04 21.61 26.76
CA ALA A 764 -48.91 21.75 25.83
C ALA A 764 -47.83 20.68 26.05
N ARG A 765 -47.61 20.27 27.30
CA ARG A 765 -46.66 19.19 27.67
C ARG A 765 -47.25 17.80 27.57
N GLY A 766 -48.57 17.70 27.37
CA GLY A 766 -49.29 16.44 27.45
C GLY A 766 -49.32 15.86 28.86
N MET A 767 -49.14 16.66 29.91
CA MET A 767 -49.20 16.27 31.33
C MET A 767 -50.62 16.41 31.91
N THR A 768 -51.62 16.06 31.11
CA THR A 768 -53.01 15.95 31.55
C THR A 768 -53.27 14.55 32.11
N GLU A 769 -54.41 14.29 32.74
CA GLU A 769 -54.74 12.92 33.22
C GLU A 769 -54.73 11.91 32.08
N ALA A 770 -55.36 12.25 30.95
CA ALA A 770 -55.31 11.46 29.71
C ALA A 770 -53.87 11.30 29.18
N GLY A 771 -53.03 12.30 29.40
CA GLY A 771 -51.62 12.26 29.09
C GLY A 771 -50.82 11.29 29.97
N PHE A 772 -51.12 11.22 31.27
CA PHE A 772 -50.55 10.23 32.19
C PHE A 772 -51.03 8.82 31.89
N GLU A 773 -52.28 8.63 31.51
CA GLU A 773 -52.79 7.34 31.01
C GLU A 773 -52.07 6.91 29.73
N ALA A 774 -51.95 7.82 28.75
CA ALA A 774 -51.18 7.57 27.54
C ALA A 774 -49.69 7.31 27.81
N PHE A 775 -49.10 7.99 28.80
CA PHE A 775 -47.73 7.74 29.24
C PHE A 775 -47.57 6.35 29.87
N ARG A 776 -48.51 5.91 30.72
CA ARG A 776 -48.51 4.56 31.30
C ARG A 776 -48.63 3.47 30.22
N GLU A 777 -49.40 3.73 29.16
CA GLU A 777 -49.61 2.78 28.06
C GLU A 777 -48.45 2.78 27.04
N LYS A 778 -47.93 3.97 26.68
CA LYS A 778 -47.05 4.17 25.51
C LYS A 778 -45.67 4.73 25.87
N GLY A 779 -45.39 4.96 27.15
CA GLY A 779 -44.11 5.47 27.65
C GLY A 779 -43.78 6.92 27.28
N LYS A 780 -44.71 7.68 26.70
CA LYS A 780 -44.52 9.08 26.29
C LYS A 780 -45.76 9.93 26.50
N PHE A 781 -45.58 11.19 26.87
CA PHE A 781 -46.67 12.16 26.95
C PHE A 781 -47.07 12.64 25.54
N PRO A 782 -48.36 12.74 25.22
CA PRO A 782 -48.85 13.25 23.94
C PRO A 782 -48.83 14.80 23.91
N GLY A 783 -47.66 15.38 24.15
CA GLY A 783 -47.48 16.83 24.14
C GLY A 783 -47.60 17.42 22.74
N PHE A 784 -47.73 18.75 22.69
CA PHE A 784 -47.79 19.53 21.45
C PHE A 784 -46.43 20.17 21.13
N SER A 785 -45.34 19.75 21.78
CA SER A 785 -43.99 20.12 21.37
C SER A 785 -43.60 19.39 20.10
N ARG A 786 -42.69 20.00 19.33
CA ARG A 786 -42.14 19.42 18.11
C ARG A 786 -40.63 19.53 18.14
N SER A 787 -39.98 18.36 18.21
CA SER A 787 -38.54 18.26 18.00
C SER A 787 -38.25 18.19 16.51
N VAL A 788 -37.33 19.02 16.04
CA VAL A 788 -36.83 19.04 14.67
C VAL A 788 -35.31 19.04 14.66
N THR A 789 -34.73 18.33 13.71
CA THR A 789 -33.30 18.38 13.41
C THR A 789 -33.13 19.30 12.21
N ILE A 790 -32.50 20.46 12.43
CA ILE A 790 -32.37 21.51 11.43
C ILE A 790 -31.03 21.35 10.73
N GLY A 791 -31.10 20.98 9.44
CA GLY A 791 -29.94 21.00 8.55
C GLY A 791 -29.78 22.37 7.90
N LYS A 792 -28.54 22.74 7.59
CA LYS A 792 -28.20 24.02 6.95
C LYS A 792 -27.52 23.79 5.61
N LEU A 793 -27.54 24.83 4.77
CA LEU A 793 -26.83 24.82 3.50
C LEU A 793 -25.33 24.53 3.72
N GLY A 794 -24.78 23.59 2.96
CA GLY A 794 -23.37 23.23 3.03
C GLY A 794 -22.93 22.56 4.34
N GLN A 795 -23.83 21.84 5.03
CA GLN A 795 -23.50 21.05 6.24
C GLN A 795 -23.67 19.53 6.01
N ALA A 796 -23.83 18.74 7.06
CA ALA A 796 -23.73 17.28 6.99
C ALA A 796 -24.72 16.62 6.01
N ASP A 797 -25.95 17.15 5.88
CA ASP A 797 -26.96 16.63 4.95
C ASP A 797 -26.85 17.17 3.51
N SER A 798 -25.89 18.05 3.22
CA SER A 798 -25.71 18.70 1.89
C SER A 798 -25.01 17.84 0.85
N GLY A 799 -25.03 18.23 -0.42
CA GLY A 799 -24.42 17.52 -1.54
C GLY A 799 -25.31 16.42 -2.12
N HIS A 800 -24.69 15.47 -2.83
CA HIS A 800 -25.42 14.45 -3.58
C HIS A 800 -26.29 13.55 -2.67
N GLU A 801 -27.60 13.50 -2.91
CA GLU A 801 -28.59 12.83 -2.04
C GLU A 801 -28.38 11.32 -1.92
N SER A 802 -27.81 10.65 -2.93
CA SER A 802 -27.51 9.21 -2.82
C SER A 802 -26.11 8.90 -2.25
N CYS A 803 -25.31 9.89 -1.84
CA CYS A 803 -23.95 9.63 -1.37
C CYS A 803 -23.91 9.03 0.05
N LEU A 804 -23.06 8.02 0.25
CA LEU A 804 -22.79 7.41 1.56
C LEU A 804 -22.22 8.39 2.58
N MET A 805 -21.56 9.47 2.16
CA MET A 805 -20.92 10.45 3.06
C MET A 805 -21.82 11.64 3.41
N ARG A 806 -23.03 11.66 2.86
CA ARG A 806 -24.09 12.59 3.25
C ARG A 806 -24.85 12.05 4.46
N TYR A 807 -25.12 12.89 5.45
CA TYR A 807 -26.07 12.56 6.52
C TYR A 807 -27.53 12.68 6.04
N TYR A 808 -28.42 12.08 6.80
CA TYR A 808 -29.86 12.01 6.48
C TYR A 808 -30.71 12.30 7.72
N PHE A 809 -30.12 12.94 8.73
CA PHE A 809 -30.75 13.06 10.04
C PHE A 809 -31.59 14.33 10.15
N ALA A 810 -31.33 15.35 9.31
CA ALA A 810 -32.15 16.55 9.27
C ALA A 810 -33.56 16.26 8.74
N ASN A 811 -34.57 16.80 9.44
CA ASN A 811 -35.97 16.73 9.05
C ASN A 811 -36.62 18.11 8.89
N ALA A 812 -35.84 19.19 9.05
CA ALA A 812 -36.24 20.55 8.79
C ALA A 812 -35.07 21.37 8.24
N TYR A 813 -35.39 22.47 7.54
CA TYR A 813 -34.39 23.38 7.00
C TYR A 813 -34.92 24.82 6.90
N PRO A 814 -34.06 25.85 7.00
CA PRO A 814 -34.48 27.26 6.98
C PRO A 814 -35.15 27.68 5.67
N VAL A 815 -36.21 28.48 5.77
CA VAL A 815 -36.83 29.12 4.60
C VAL A 815 -35.98 30.29 4.14
N ALA A 816 -35.62 30.31 2.86
CA ALA A 816 -34.76 31.35 2.30
C ALA A 816 -35.38 32.75 2.51
N GLY A 817 -34.57 33.67 3.05
CA GLY A 817 -34.98 35.05 3.30
C GLY A 817 -35.92 35.26 4.50
N LYS A 818 -36.26 34.21 5.27
CA LYS A 818 -37.11 34.33 6.47
C LYS A 818 -36.37 33.86 7.72
N THR A 819 -36.32 34.72 8.73
CA THR A 819 -35.80 34.36 10.06
C THR A 819 -36.81 33.52 10.83
N ASP A 820 -36.34 32.58 11.65
CA ASP A 820 -37.18 31.77 12.56
C ASP A 820 -38.32 31.02 11.84
N THR A 821 -38.17 30.76 10.54
CA THR A 821 -39.13 30.02 9.70
C THR A 821 -38.42 28.83 9.07
N TYR A 822 -39.01 27.63 9.21
CA TYR A 822 -38.42 26.39 8.71
C TYR A 822 -39.44 25.58 7.91
N TYR A 823 -38.99 24.98 6.82
CA TYR A 823 -39.71 23.88 6.19
C TYR A 823 -39.44 22.60 6.97
N VAL A 824 -40.47 21.76 7.15
CA VAL A 824 -40.41 20.47 7.81
C VAL A 824 -40.79 19.38 6.82
N VAL A 825 -39.92 18.39 6.71
CA VAL A 825 -40.02 17.27 5.77
C VAL A 825 -41.01 16.23 6.31
N ARG A 826 -41.81 15.60 5.44
CA ARG A 826 -42.70 14.52 5.85
C ARG A 826 -41.93 13.23 6.14
N GLY A 827 -42.49 12.40 7.02
CA GLY A 827 -41.96 11.06 7.28
C GLY A 827 -41.89 10.23 5.99
N GLY A 828 -40.78 9.52 5.80
CA GLY A 828 -40.52 8.67 4.63
C GLY A 828 -39.87 9.37 3.43
N GLN A 829 -39.56 10.66 3.51
CA GLN A 829 -38.97 11.43 2.40
C GLN A 829 -37.46 11.66 2.52
N ASN A 830 -36.80 11.11 3.54
CA ASN A 830 -35.35 11.06 3.59
C ASN A 830 -34.86 9.72 3.03
N HIS A 831 -33.78 9.76 2.26
CA HIS A 831 -33.19 8.58 1.62
C HIS A 831 -31.83 8.25 2.22
N VAL A 832 -31.52 6.96 2.40
CA VAL A 832 -30.15 6.56 2.73
C VAL A 832 -29.34 6.45 1.44
N GLY A 833 -28.16 7.05 1.43
CA GLY A 833 -27.25 6.94 0.29
C GLY A 833 -26.73 5.52 0.10
N ASN A 834 -26.42 5.16 -1.15
CA ASN A 834 -25.86 3.85 -1.53
C ASN A 834 -24.76 3.95 -2.61
N LEU A 835 -24.25 5.14 -2.91
CA LEU A 835 -23.16 5.38 -3.86
C LEU A 835 -22.11 6.35 -3.32
N LEU A 836 -21.02 6.56 -4.07
CA LEU A 836 -20.09 7.66 -3.86
C LEU A 836 -20.28 8.73 -4.93
N CYS A 837 -20.42 9.99 -4.50
CA CYS A 837 -20.55 11.10 -5.43
C CYS A 837 -19.23 11.39 -6.14
N GLN A 838 -19.33 11.92 -7.36
CA GLN A 838 -18.19 12.36 -8.18
C GLN A 838 -18.12 13.89 -8.33
N SER A 839 -18.94 14.59 -7.54
CA SER A 839 -19.07 16.04 -7.55
C SER A 839 -19.60 16.49 -6.18
N PRO A 840 -19.25 17.70 -5.70
CA PRO A 840 -19.87 18.30 -4.52
C PRO A 840 -21.33 18.73 -4.75
N VAL A 841 -21.78 18.80 -6.00
CA VAL A 841 -23.10 19.36 -6.37
C VAL A 841 -24.24 18.60 -5.69
N GLY A 842 -25.18 19.36 -5.14
CA GLY A 842 -26.44 18.87 -4.56
C GLY A 842 -27.32 18.24 -5.62
N THR A 843 -27.93 17.10 -5.30
CA THR A 843 -28.87 16.39 -6.18
C THR A 843 -30.14 15.98 -5.43
N GLY A 844 -31.20 15.62 -6.16
CA GLY A 844 -32.46 15.23 -5.55
C GLY A 844 -33.04 16.33 -4.67
N ALA A 845 -33.32 16.06 -3.40
CA ALA A 845 -33.81 17.10 -2.47
C ALA A 845 -32.80 18.25 -2.22
N ASN A 846 -31.52 18.04 -2.55
CA ASN A 846 -30.48 19.05 -2.45
C ASN A 846 -30.20 19.77 -3.78
N ASP A 847 -30.86 19.37 -4.86
CA ASP A 847 -30.68 19.99 -6.18
C ASP A 847 -31.12 21.46 -6.15
N ALA A 848 -30.39 22.32 -6.87
CA ALA A 848 -30.69 23.75 -6.99
C ALA A 848 -32.12 24.03 -7.51
N GLY A 849 -32.69 23.10 -8.29
CA GLY A 849 -34.05 23.17 -8.83
C GLY A 849 -35.15 22.59 -7.93
N HIS A 850 -34.81 21.97 -6.79
CA HIS A 850 -35.80 21.40 -5.86
C HIS A 850 -36.79 22.47 -5.38
N GLN A 851 -38.07 22.08 -5.27
CA GLN A 851 -39.15 22.97 -4.84
C GLN A 851 -39.62 22.61 -3.43
N PRO A 852 -39.91 23.59 -2.56
CA PRO A 852 -39.95 25.05 -2.85
C PRO A 852 -38.57 25.72 -2.93
N GLN A 853 -37.53 25.04 -2.46
CA GLN A 853 -36.12 25.44 -2.57
C GLN A 853 -35.25 24.22 -2.24
N PRO A 854 -33.94 24.22 -2.55
CA PRO A 854 -33.02 23.16 -2.11
C PRO A 854 -33.01 23.02 -0.58
N ARG A 855 -33.01 21.78 -0.07
CA ARG A 855 -32.95 21.54 1.38
C ARG A 855 -31.61 21.99 1.96
N PHE A 856 -30.51 21.41 1.47
CA PHE A 856 -29.17 21.62 2.02
C PHE A 856 -28.11 22.02 0.98
N GLY A 857 -28.48 22.06 -0.31
CA GLY A 857 -27.61 22.54 -1.40
C GLY A 857 -26.38 21.67 -1.64
N ASP A 858 -25.33 22.26 -2.20
CA ASP A 858 -24.04 21.60 -2.46
C ASP A 858 -23.30 21.23 -1.18
N ALA A 859 -22.41 20.23 -1.25
CA ALA A 859 -21.51 19.85 -0.17
C ALA A 859 -20.65 21.04 0.27
N SER A 860 -20.18 21.04 1.52
CA SER A 860 -19.33 22.10 2.05
C SER A 860 -18.03 22.22 1.24
N GLY A 861 -17.44 23.43 1.18
CA GLY A 861 -16.23 23.67 0.40
C GLY A 861 -15.10 22.69 0.76
N GLY A 862 -14.58 21.97 -0.23
CA GLY A 862 -13.54 20.94 -0.08
C GLY A 862 -14.06 19.51 0.11
N ASN A 863 -15.36 19.35 0.41
CA ASN A 863 -16.04 18.07 0.61
C ASN A 863 -16.87 17.64 -0.60
N GLY A 864 -17.46 16.45 -0.54
CA GLY A 864 -18.08 15.80 -1.70
C GLY A 864 -17.04 15.28 -2.69
N ASN A 865 -17.45 14.89 -3.90
CA ASN A 865 -16.59 14.12 -4.82
C ASN A 865 -15.92 12.93 -4.12
N CYS A 866 -16.66 12.24 -3.27
CA CYS A 866 -16.16 11.23 -2.34
C CYS A 866 -15.41 10.08 -3.04
N LEU A 867 -15.77 9.75 -4.28
CA LEU A 867 -15.05 8.72 -5.04
C LEU A 867 -13.58 9.10 -5.25
N SER A 868 -13.27 10.38 -5.48
CA SER A 868 -11.89 10.82 -5.72
C SER A 868 -11.03 10.90 -4.45
N GLN A 869 -11.63 10.75 -3.28
CA GLN A 869 -10.93 10.85 -2.00
C GLN A 869 -10.38 9.49 -1.54
N VAL A 870 -10.92 8.39 -2.07
CA VAL A 870 -10.60 7.02 -1.66
C VAL A 870 -9.11 6.71 -1.86
N CYS A 871 -8.42 6.38 -0.76
CA CYS A 871 -7.01 6.01 -0.74
C CYS A 871 -6.72 4.97 0.36
N PRO A 872 -6.66 3.66 0.02
CA PRO A 872 -6.24 2.63 0.97
C PRO A 872 -4.72 2.59 1.19
N ASN A 873 -3.91 3.26 0.36
CA ASN A 873 -2.45 3.15 0.37
C ASN A 873 -1.78 3.94 1.50
N ASP A 874 -1.17 3.25 2.48
CA ASP A 874 -0.45 3.88 3.60
C ASP A 874 0.82 4.65 3.19
N ALA A 875 1.37 4.42 2.00
CA ALA A 875 2.51 5.18 1.49
C ALA A 875 2.14 6.60 1.07
N ILE A 876 0.85 6.86 0.79
CA ILE A 876 0.37 8.17 0.35
C ILE A 876 -0.06 8.98 1.59
N PRO A 877 0.56 10.14 1.87
CA PRO A 877 0.19 10.95 3.03
C PRO A 877 -1.27 11.44 2.94
N PRO A 878 -1.92 11.69 4.10
CA PRO A 878 -3.18 12.45 4.16
C PRO A 878 -3.02 13.80 3.46
N HIS A 879 -4.02 14.21 2.68
CA HIS A 879 -4.04 15.48 1.93
C HIS A 879 -5.23 16.34 2.34
#